data_AF-A0A1A0LYF6-F1
#
_entry.id   AF-A0A1A0LYF6-F1
#
_cell.length_a   1.000
_cell.length_b   1.000
_cell.length_c   1.000
_cell.angle_alpha   90.00
_cell.angle_beta   90.00
_cell.angle_gamma   90.00
#
_symmetry.space_group_name_H-M   'P 1'
#
loop_
_entity.id
_entity.type
_entity.pdbx_description
1 polymer ?
#
loop_
_entity_poly.entity_id
_entity_poly.type
_entity_poly.pdbx_seq_one_letter_code
_entity_poly.pdbx_strand_id
1 'polypeptide(L)'
;MEEPTSDTQRLGVGRRLLSNPGLAGAALRAGFQSLPSATVAHLFRRIPPVSSTPNAQPPDAAERRDEVSGSRIAAGEPFAGYTILRPLGAGAMAEVYLALHPRLPRRDVIKVLAAPVTADSEFRERFNREADLAATLWHPHIVGVHDRGEFDGQLWISMDYVEGTDAARLLKERYQEGMPVDAVCEIIRAVAAALDYAHTRGLLHRDVKPANILLAHPDTEERRILLADFGVARHLGNISGITETNVAVGTVAYAAPEQLTGSNIDGRADQYALAATAFHLLAGVPPFQHANPVAVISQHLHVDPPRLSDYRPELAYLDDVFVQALAKKPEDRFESCRAFSAVLRGQIAGTESRRRRALASVTHRFSSRTRWSAAMVCAVLIAVAATWSILYSFQQESPQPSPALASKPSVPAAGAAPASSARVLNGTYRLDYDKSKKATNGLPIRHDVAATDWWAFHSACTSNGCAATGSQLDDATHQVASTTDGGQTDVLRFVAGYWQGAPQQERVGCRQPNGQVRATQHETVAWSLAPQPDGTLRGTETETVLSNECGAQGAVVRIPVVATRVGDVPPGVALPDPAAGLGAGSGRATPSVKPAPPVLGGLCGDVDKLGYDQTSNQQVVCEGNTWAKAPITTGVHAAGTSCDLPDVPVFAMSTSNDGYLLQCDPVTRMWTRHS
;
A
#
# COMPACT_ATOMS: atom_id res chain seq x y z
N MET A 1 65.14 -19.67 -26.52
CA MET A 1 64.24 -20.80 -26.82
C MET A 1 62.86 -20.19 -26.83
N GLU A 2 62.49 -19.68 -28.00
CA GLU A 2 61.28 -18.90 -28.24
C GLU A 2 60.42 -19.68 -29.24
N GLU A 3 59.10 -19.65 -29.09
CA GLU A 3 58.17 -20.11 -30.12
C GLU A 3 56.97 -19.13 -30.16
N PRO A 4 56.61 -18.57 -31.33
CA PRO A 4 55.54 -17.57 -31.47
C PRO A 4 54.29 -18.09 -32.23
N THR A 5 53.24 -17.26 -32.26
CA THR A 5 52.21 -17.05 -33.34
C THR A 5 51.98 -18.14 -34.39
N SER A 6 50.76 -18.51 -34.84
CA SER A 6 49.42 -17.88 -34.79
C SER A 6 48.35 -19.00 -35.01
N ASP A 7 47.04 -18.77 -34.95
CA ASP A 7 46.30 -18.32 -36.14
C ASP A 7 44.91 -17.76 -35.82
N THR A 8 44.38 -16.91 -36.71
CA THR A 8 43.02 -16.33 -36.60
C THR A 8 42.33 -16.39 -37.95
N GLN A 9 41.15 -17.03 -38.04
CA GLN A 9 40.25 -16.76 -39.17
C GLN A 9 38.77 -16.71 -38.77
N ARG A 10 38.17 -15.54 -39.06
CA ARG A 10 36.72 -15.34 -39.09
C ARG A 10 36.14 -15.95 -40.35
N LEU A 11 34.91 -16.46 -40.26
CA LEU A 11 33.77 -16.28 -41.18
C LEU A 11 32.59 -17.05 -40.53
N GLY A 12 31.37 -16.53 -40.36
CA GLY A 12 30.77 -15.30 -40.88
C GLY A 12 29.53 -15.63 -41.72
N VAL A 13 28.40 -14.98 -41.40
CA VAL A 13 27.12 -14.87 -42.15
C VAL A 13 25.95 -15.78 -41.71
N GLY A 14 24.78 -15.14 -41.48
CA GLY A 14 23.46 -15.78 -41.56
C GLY A 14 22.63 -15.79 -40.26
N ARG A 15 22.32 -14.65 -39.63
CA ARG A 15 21.29 -13.69 -40.08
C ARG A 15 20.02 -14.38 -40.65
N ARG A 16 19.25 -15.11 -39.82
CA ARG A 16 17.92 -15.64 -40.21
C ARG A 16 16.88 -15.93 -39.10
N LEU A 17 16.90 -15.18 -37.99
CA LEU A 17 15.76 -15.11 -37.05
C LEU A 17 15.27 -13.67 -36.74
N LEU A 18 15.74 -12.68 -37.51
CA LEU A 18 15.24 -11.29 -37.49
C LEU A 18 14.67 -10.91 -38.87
N SER A 19 13.69 -11.68 -39.35
CA SER A 19 12.96 -11.39 -40.60
C SER A 19 11.74 -12.32 -40.82
N ASN A 20 10.75 -12.32 -39.92
CA ASN A 20 9.40 -12.79 -40.25
C ASN A 20 8.32 -12.13 -39.36
N PRO A 21 7.61 -11.09 -39.83
CA PRO A 21 6.60 -10.38 -39.03
C PRO A 21 5.32 -11.19 -38.72
N GLY A 22 5.12 -12.35 -39.36
CA GLY A 22 3.87 -13.12 -39.24
C GLY A 22 3.76 -14.02 -38.00
N LEU A 23 4.87 -14.44 -37.39
CA LEU A 23 4.87 -15.49 -36.34
C LEU A 23 5.03 -14.96 -34.91
N ALA A 24 5.50 -13.73 -34.72
CA ALA A 24 5.48 -13.07 -33.41
C ALA A 24 4.04 -12.75 -32.94
N GLY A 25 3.10 -12.57 -33.87
CA GLY A 25 1.70 -12.24 -33.59
C GLY A 25 0.81 -13.41 -33.15
N ALA A 26 1.34 -14.64 -33.09
CA ALA A 26 0.62 -15.84 -32.67
C ALA A 26 0.97 -16.27 -31.22
N ALA A 27 2.23 -16.13 -30.80
CA ALA A 27 2.66 -16.41 -29.43
C ALA A 27 2.08 -15.41 -28.40
N LEU A 28 1.81 -14.17 -28.82
CA LEU A 28 1.16 -13.14 -28.00
C LEU A 28 -0.38 -13.28 -27.89
N ARG A 29 -0.97 -14.35 -28.47
CA ARG A 29 -2.44 -14.54 -28.50
C ARG A 29 -2.96 -15.71 -27.66
N ALA A 30 -2.08 -16.42 -26.95
CA ALA A 30 -2.43 -17.45 -25.98
C ALA A 30 -1.72 -17.13 -24.65
N GLY A 31 -2.48 -16.68 -23.64
CA GLY A 31 -1.93 -16.25 -22.35
C GLY A 31 -2.76 -15.19 -21.62
N PHE A 32 -3.68 -14.50 -22.31
CA PHE A 32 -4.67 -13.64 -21.67
C PHE A 32 -5.89 -14.45 -21.19
N GLN A 33 -5.86 -14.93 -19.94
CA GLN A 33 -7.05 -15.14 -19.09
C GLN A 33 -6.67 -15.58 -17.67
N SER A 34 -6.53 -14.62 -16.74
CA SER A 34 -7.05 -14.65 -15.36
C SER A 34 -6.30 -13.64 -14.48
N LEU A 35 -7.03 -12.66 -13.94
CA LEU A 35 -6.95 -12.06 -12.60
C LEU A 35 -7.86 -10.82 -12.55
N PRO A 36 -8.60 -10.57 -11.44
CA PRO A 36 -9.61 -9.52 -11.40
C PRO A 36 -9.06 -8.16 -10.94
N SER A 37 -9.20 -7.13 -11.76
CA SER A 37 -9.10 -5.73 -11.31
C SER A 37 -10.46 -5.22 -10.85
N ALA A 38 -10.72 -5.30 -9.54
CA ALA A 38 -11.92 -4.71 -8.95
C ALA A 38 -11.69 -3.21 -8.67
N THR A 39 -12.13 -2.35 -9.59
CA THR A 39 -12.22 -0.90 -9.34
C THR A 39 -13.42 -0.33 -10.11
N VAL A 40 -14.43 0.12 -9.35
CA VAL A 40 -15.57 0.97 -9.75
C VAL A 40 -16.16 0.72 -11.15
N ALA A 41 -17.02 -0.30 -11.25
CA ALA A 41 -17.87 -0.52 -12.41
C ALA A 41 -19.31 -0.87 -11.99
N HIS A 42 -20.28 0.01 -12.26
CA HIS A 42 -21.28 -0.21 -13.31
C HIS A 42 -22.27 0.99 -13.44
N LEU A 43 -23.05 0.97 -14.52
CA LEU A 43 -23.61 2.15 -15.20
C LEU A 43 -25.01 2.59 -14.73
N PHE A 44 -25.30 3.86 -15.03
CA PHE A 44 -26.61 4.49 -14.90
C PHE A 44 -27.68 3.85 -15.80
N ARG A 45 -28.89 3.68 -15.26
CA ARG A 45 -30.16 3.76 -16.02
C ARG A 45 -31.01 4.87 -15.42
N ARG A 46 -31.60 5.72 -16.26
CA ARG A 46 -32.62 6.70 -15.84
C ARG A 46 -33.96 5.99 -15.63
N ILE A 47 -34.69 6.32 -14.56
CA ILE A 47 -36.08 5.92 -14.31
C ILE A 47 -36.86 7.13 -13.74
N PRO A 48 -38.17 7.31 -14.02
CA PRO A 48 -38.94 8.55 -13.75
C PRO A 48 -39.42 8.71 -12.28
N PRO A 49 -40.12 9.82 -11.93
CA PRO A 49 -40.46 10.14 -10.53
C PRO A 49 -41.62 9.31 -9.95
N VAL A 50 -41.68 9.30 -8.62
CA VAL A 50 -42.58 8.49 -7.78
C VAL A 50 -43.98 9.10 -7.67
N SER A 51 -45.01 8.25 -7.65
CA SER A 51 -46.36 8.57 -7.16
C SER A 51 -46.79 7.58 -6.07
N SER A 52 -47.62 8.05 -5.13
CA SER A 52 -47.87 7.40 -3.83
C SER A 52 -49.22 6.66 -3.75
N THR A 53 -49.38 5.89 -2.66
CA THR A 53 -50.61 5.30 -2.04
C THR A 53 -50.93 3.82 -2.32
N PRO A 54 -51.56 3.09 -1.36
CA PRO A 54 -51.21 1.68 -1.09
C PRO A 54 -52.36 0.67 -1.26
N ASN A 55 -52.05 -0.63 -1.21
CA ASN A 55 -53.01 -1.66 -0.78
C ASN A 55 -52.34 -2.95 -0.26
N ALA A 56 -53.12 -3.82 0.37
CA ALA A 56 -52.73 -5.04 1.10
C ALA A 56 -53.57 -6.26 0.62
N GLN A 57 -53.34 -7.55 0.89
CA GLN A 57 -52.36 -8.40 1.62
C GLN A 57 -52.74 -9.89 1.29
N PRO A 58 -52.16 -10.98 1.86
CA PRO A 58 -50.88 -11.26 2.52
C PRO A 58 -50.16 -12.49 1.84
N PRO A 59 -49.65 -13.56 2.50
CA PRO A 59 -48.22 -13.92 2.36
C PRO A 59 -47.93 -15.33 1.80
N ASP A 60 -46.74 -15.56 1.24
CA ASP A 60 -46.15 -16.91 1.23
C ASP A 60 -44.63 -16.94 1.03
N ALA A 61 -44.04 -18.10 1.38
CA ALA A 61 -42.71 -18.62 1.05
C ALA A 61 -41.45 -17.82 1.48
N ALA A 62 -40.76 -18.40 2.47
CA ALA A 62 -39.48 -17.99 3.01
C ALA A 62 -38.32 -17.87 2.00
N GLU A 63 -37.57 -16.77 2.09
CA GLU A 63 -36.17 -16.68 1.65
C GLU A 63 -35.26 -16.46 2.87
N ARG A 64 -34.50 -17.49 3.24
CA ARG A 64 -33.46 -17.41 4.27
C ARG A 64 -32.16 -16.99 3.58
N ARG A 65 -31.79 -15.71 3.74
CA ARG A 65 -30.64 -15.11 3.06
C ARG A 65 -29.32 -15.76 3.50
N ASP A 66 -28.43 -16.00 2.54
CA ASP A 66 -27.06 -16.42 2.79
C ASP A 66 -26.24 -15.29 3.42
N GLU A 67 -25.75 -15.48 4.65
CA GLU A 67 -24.80 -14.56 5.28
C GLU A 67 -23.37 -14.79 4.77
N VAL A 68 -23.03 -14.09 3.68
CA VAL A 68 -21.64 -13.82 3.30
C VAL A 68 -21.47 -12.33 3.04
N SER A 69 -20.99 -11.60 4.04
CA SER A 69 -20.38 -10.27 3.87
C SER A 69 -19.66 -9.82 5.14
N GLY A 70 -18.44 -9.30 5.00
CA GLY A 70 -18.05 -8.16 5.84
C GLY A 70 -18.99 -7.02 5.46
N SER A 71 -19.70 -6.46 6.45
CA SER A 71 -20.95 -5.73 6.21
C SER A 71 -20.78 -4.55 5.26
N ARG A 72 -21.20 -4.73 4.00
CA ARG A 72 -21.41 -3.62 3.08
C ARG A 72 -22.75 -2.99 3.41
N ILE A 73 -22.73 -1.70 3.75
CA ILE A 73 -23.93 -0.95 4.09
C ILE A 73 -24.87 -0.95 2.87
N ALA A 74 -26.09 -1.43 3.06
CA ALA A 74 -27.02 -1.65 1.96
C ALA A 74 -27.63 -0.33 1.46
N ALA A 75 -28.10 -0.33 0.21
CA ALA A 75 -28.84 0.79 -0.34
C ALA A 75 -30.15 1.00 0.45
N GLY A 76 -30.35 2.21 0.96
CA GLY A 76 -31.45 2.59 1.83
C GLY A 76 -31.12 2.60 3.33
N GLU A 77 -29.99 2.02 3.75
CA GLU A 77 -29.62 2.00 5.18
C GLU A 77 -29.04 3.34 5.67
N PRO A 78 -29.32 3.72 6.93
CA PRO A 78 -28.70 4.88 7.56
C PRO A 78 -27.29 4.55 8.07
N PHE A 79 -26.33 5.43 7.84
CA PHE A 79 -24.98 5.38 8.40
C PHE A 79 -24.55 6.79 8.83
N ALA A 80 -24.17 6.98 10.10
CA ALA A 80 -23.82 8.29 10.65
C ALA A 80 -24.85 9.41 10.35
N GLY A 81 -26.13 9.05 10.24
CA GLY A 81 -27.24 9.93 9.85
C GLY A 81 -27.44 10.12 8.33
N TYR A 82 -26.47 9.77 7.49
CA TYR A 82 -26.63 9.77 6.03
C TYR A 82 -27.43 8.55 5.57
N THR A 83 -28.19 8.66 4.47
CA THR A 83 -28.85 7.50 3.85
C THR A 83 -28.02 7.00 2.68
N ILE A 84 -27.47 5.79 2.75
CA ILE A 84 -26.66 5.21 1.68
C ILE A 84 -27.54 4.96 0.44
N LEU A 85 -27.13 5.49 -0.71
CA LEU A 85 -27.80 5.26 -1.99
C LEU A 85 -27.23 4.06 -2.72
N ARG A 86 -25.90 3.93 -2.77
CA ARG A 86 -25.17 2.83 -3.40
C ARG A 86 -23.68 2.87 -3.06
N PRO A 87 -22.96 1.74 -3.09
CA PRO A 87 -21.50 1.77 -3.16
C PRO A 87 -21.02 2.49 -4.42
N LEU A 88 -19.95 3.26 -4.26
CA LEU A 88 -19.12 3.80 -5.34
C LEU A 88 -17.90 2.90 -5.57
N GLY A 89 -17.24 2.43 -4.51
CA GLY A 89 -16.07 1.55 -4.61
C GLY A 89 -15.71 0.90 -3.29
N ALA A 90 -14.82 -0.09 -3.33
CA ALA A 90 -14.26 -0.75 -2.16
C ALA A 90 -12.78 -1.06 -2.43
N GLY A 91 -11.94 -0.89 -1.41
CA GLY A 91 -10.52 -1.24 -1.42
C GLY A 91 -10.07 -1.70 -0.04
N ALA A 92 -8.84 -2.21 0.08
CA ALA A 92 -8.34 -2.84 1.29
C ALA A 92 -8.39 -1.96 2.57
N MET A 93 -8.37 -0.63 2.41
CA MET A 93 -8.35 0.32 3.54
C MET A 93 -9.69 1.02 3.78
N ALA A 94 -10.58 1.07 2.79
CA ALA A 94 -11.80 1.85 2.86
C ALA A 94 -12.86 1.40 1.83
N GLU A 95 -14.11 1.57 2.20
CA GLU A 95 -15.26 1.50 1.31
C GLU A 95 -15.83 2.91 1.08
N VAL A 96 -16.32 3.16 -0.13
CA VAL A 96 -16.76 4.48 -0.58
C VAL A 96 -18.19 4.36 -1.08
N TYR A 97 -19.07 5.19 -0.56
CA TYR A 97 -20.51 5.16 -0.78
C TYR A 97 -21.00 6.52 -1.28
N LEU A 98 -22.03 6.51 -2.11
CA LEU A 98 -22.85 7.68 -2.41
C LEU A 98 -23.99 7.71 -1.42
N ALA A 99 -24.24 8.84 -0.76
CA ALA A 99 -25.31 8.97 0.22
C ALA A 99 -26.10 10.27 0.06
N LEU A 100 -27.31 10.29 0.60
CA LEU A 100 -28.08 11.52 0.83
C LEU A 100 -27.68 12.14 2.17
N HIS A 101 -27.46 13.45 2.18
CA HIS A 101 -27.23 14.20 3.41
C HIS A 101 -28.53 14.29 4.24
N PRO A 102 -28.53 14.06 5.56
CA PRO A 102 -29.75 13.95 6.38
C PRO A 102 -30.68 15.16 6.36
N ARG A 103 -30.14 16.36 6.13
CA ARG A 103 -30.83 17.65 6.33
C ARG A 103 -30.85 18.57 5.12
N LEU A 104 -30.14 18.21 4.04
CA LEU A 104 -29.92 19.09 2.89
C LEU A 104 -30.21 18.33 1.60
N PRO A 105 -30.79 18.96 0.56
CA PRO A 105 -31.12 18.32 -0.71
C PRO A 105 -29.87 18.13 -1.60
N ARG A 106 -28.81 17.53 -1.06
CA ARG A 106 -27.55 17.24 -1.74
C ARG A 106 -27.13 15.77 -1.55
N ARG A 107 -26.14 15.36 -2.34
CA ARG A 107 -25.50 14.05 -2.24
C ARG A 107 -24.06 14.22 -1.83
N ASP A 108 -23.61 13.38 -0.91
CA ASP A 108 -22.27 13.40 -0.36
C ASP A 108 -21.62 12.03 -0.64
N VAL A 109 -20.30 12.02 -0.75
CA VAL A 109 -19.51 10.77 -0.77
C VAL A 109 -19.12 10.46 0.67
N ILE A 110 -19.46 9.27 1.16
CA ILE A 110 -19.06 8.77 2.47
C ILE A 110 -17.97 7.73 2.27
N LYS A 111 -16.78 7.98 2.82
CA LYS A 111 -15.67 7.04 2.84
C LYS A 111 -15.54 6.48 4.25
N VAL A 112 -15.84 5.18 4.40
CA VAL A 112 -15.78 4.44 5.65
C VAL A 112 -14.50 3.62 5.66
N LEU A 113 -13.69 3.77 6.71
CA LEU A 113 -12.43 3.06 6.84
C LEU A 113 -12.64 1.64 7.37
N ALA A 114 -11.82 0.70 6.90
CA ALA A 114 -11.89 -0.68 7.34
C ALA A 114 -11.61 -0.78 8.86
N ALA A 115 -12.35 -1.64 9.57
CA ALA A 115 -12.20 -1.80 11.01
C ALA A 115 -10.75 -2.09 11.49
N PRO A 116 -9.92 -2.91 10.80
CA PRO A 116 -8.52 -3.12 11.19
C PRO A 116 -7.67 -1.84 11.12
N VAL A 117 -7.97 -0.93 10.19
CA VAL A 117 -7.30 0.37 10.07
C VAL A 117 -7.82 1.36 11.12
N THR A 118 -9.11 1.27 11.47
CA THR A 118 -9.70 2.08 12.53
C THR A 118 -9.25 1.65 13.94
N ALA A 119 -8.81 0.42 14.14
CA ALA A 119 -8.39 -0.09 15.45
C ALA A 119 -7.01 0.46 15.92
N ASP A 120 -6.17 0.95 15.01
CA ASP A 120 -4.87 1.54 15.32
C ASP A 120 -5.03 2.97 15.87
N SER A 121 -4.66 3.20 17.13
CA SER A 121 -4.77 4.52 17.78
C SER A 121 -3.89 5.60 17.15
N GLU A 122 -2.68 5.25 16.68
CA GLU A 122 -1.79 6.20 16.00
C GLU A 122 -2.38 6.61 14.65
N PHE A 123 -2.95 5.63 13.93
CA PHE A 123 -3.72 5.90 12.71
C PHE A 123 -4.90 6.83 13.00
N ARG A 124 -5.71 6.54 14.03
CA ARG A 124 -6.91 7.33 14.38
C ARG A 124 -6.56 8.79 14.70
N GLU A 125 -5.52 9.02 15.49
CA GLU A 125 -5.07 10.38 15.82
C GLU A 125 -4.56 11.13 14.61
N ARG A 126 -3.74 10.48 13.76
CA ARG A 126 -3.30 11.10 12.49
C ARG A 126 -4.47 11.36 11.56
N PHE A 127 -5.41 10.43 11.43
CA PHE A 127 -6.62 10.59 10.61
C PHE A 127 -7.42 11.80 11.09
N ASN A 128 -7.72 11.92 12.39
CA ASN A 128 -8.46 13.05 12.91
C ASN A 128 -7.72 14.38 12.66
N ARG A 129 -6.42 14.44 12.93
CA ARG A 129 -5.59 15.64 12.69
C ARG A 129 -5.52 16.03 11.21
N GLU A 130 -5.31 15.07 10.30
CA GLU A 130 -5.25 15.32 8.87
C GLU A 130 -6.65 15.63 8.28
N ALA A 131 -7.72 15.04 8.83
CA ALA A 131 -9.10 15.34 8.45
C ALA A 131 -9.52 16.75 8.88
N ASP A 132 -9.12 17.17 10.08
CA ASP A 132 -9.38 18.53 10.58
C ASP A 132 -8.68 19.58 9.72
N LEU A 133 -7.42 19.35 9.34
CA LEU A 133 -6.72 20.19 8.36
C LEU A 133 -7.40 20.17 6.98
N ALA A 134 -7.78 18.99 6.48
CA ALA A 134 -8.46 18.86 5.19
C ALA A 134 -9.83 19.58 5.15
N ALA A 135 -10.57 19.59 6.25
CA ALA A 135 -11.83 20.32 6.40
C ALA A 135 -11.66 21.86 6.33
N THR A 136 -10.47 22.39 6.60
CA THR A 136 -10.17 23.83 6.39
C THR A 136 -9.87 24.22 4.94
N LEU A 137 -9.73 23.24 4.03
CA LEU A 137 -9.33 23.51 2.65
C LEU A 137 -10.50 24.02 1.82
N TRP A 138 -10.40 25.27 1.37
CA TRP A 138 -11.37 25.89 0.47
C TRP A 138 -10.68 26.42 -0.79
N HIS A 139 -10.72 25.63 -1.86
CA HIS A 139 -10.04 25.92 -3.13
C HIS A 139 -10.84 25.33 -4.30
N PRO A 140 -10.99 26.01 -5.45
CA PRO A 140 -11.84 25.56 -6.57
C PRO A 140 -11.47 24.19 -7.15
N HIS A 141 -10.22 23.76 -6.97
CA HIS A 141 -9.66 22.49 -7.44
C HIS A 141 -9.42 21.45 -6.32
N ILE A 142 -10.05 21.60 -5.15
CA ILE A 142 -10.04 20.61 -4.08
C ILE A 142 -11.47 20.13 -3.84
N VAL A 143 -11.68 18.82 -3.65
CA VAL A 143 -12.96 18.26 -3.20
C VAL A 143 -13.18 18.69 -1.74
N GLY A 144 -14.28 19.37 -1.45
CA GLY A 144 -14.57 19.83 -0.10
C GLY A 144 -14.87 18.66 0.84
N VAL A 145 -14.16 18.60 1.97
CA VAL A 145 -14.54 17.75 3.11
C VAL A 145 -15.65 18.47 3.88
N HIS A 146 -16.66 17.72 4.34
CA HIS A 146 -17.84 18.28 5.01
C HIS A 146 -17.92 17.91 6.48
N ASP A 147 -17.61 16.65 6.81
CA ASP A 147 -17.70 16.12 8.17
C ASP A 147 -16.80 14.88 8.31
N ARG A 148 -16.40 14.55 9.54
CA ARG A 148 -15.58 13.37 9.86
C ARG A 148 -15.85 12.89 11.27
N GLY A 149 -15.96 11.59 11.46
CA GLY A 149 -16.28 11.04 12.76
C GLY A 149 -16.08 9.54 12.85
N GLU A 150 -16.68 8.97 13.88
CA GLU A 150 -16.74 7.54 14.13
C GLU A 150 -18.21 7.10 14.19
N PHE A 151 -18.50 5.93 13.63
CA PHE A 151 -19.80 5.28 13.71
C PHE A 151 -19.57 3.77 13.74
N ASP A 152 -20.21 3.07 14.68
CA ASP A 152 -20.03 1.63 14.93
C ASP A 152 -18.55 1.16 15.00
N GLY A 153 -17.68 1.98 15.60
CA GLY A 153 -16.25 1.70 15.74
C GLY A 153 -15.45 1.83 14.43
N GLN A 154 -16.02 2.44 13.39
CA GLN A 154 -15.36 2.73 12.12
C GLN A 154 -15.23 4.24 11.91
N LEU A 155 -14.02 4.69 11.54
CA LEU A 155 -13.79 6.07 11.13
C LEU A 155 -14.40 6.32 9.76
N TRP A 156 -15.01 7.48 9.58
CA TRP A 156 -15.60 7.89 8.32
C TRP A 156 -15.37 9.37 8.04
N ILE A 157 -15.41 9.73 6.76
CA ILE A 157 -15.31 11.11 6.27
C ILE A 157 -16.33 11.33 5.15
N SER A 158 -17.01 12.47 5.17
CA SER A 158 -17.92 12.90 4.11
C SER A 158 -17.32 14.05 3.29
N MET A 159 -17.60 14.04 1.99
CA MET A 159 -17.04 15.00 1.02
C MET A 159 -17.99 15.26 -0.16
N ASP A 160 -17.73 16.32 -0.94
CA ASP A 160 -18.50 16.68 -2.13
C ASP A 160 -18.67 15.47 -3.09
N TYR A 161 -19.91 15.19 -3.53
CA TYR A 161 -20.10 14.30 -4.68
C TYR A 161 -19.84 15.02 -6.00
N VAL A 162 -18.78 14.60 -6.70
CA VAL A 162 -18.43 15.10 -8.03
C VAL A 162 -19.06 14.21 -9.10
N GLU A 163 -20.02 14.75 -9.86
CA GLU A 163 -20.62 14.05 -11.00
C GLU A 163 -19.70 14.15 -12.23
N GLY A 164 -18.97 13.07 -12.51
CA GLY A 164 -17.95 13.04 -13.57
C GLY A 164 -17.19 11.72 -13.68
N THR A 165 -15.96 11.80 -14.16
CA THR A 165 -14.98 10.69 -14.24
C THR A 165 -13.71 11.05 -13.49
N ASP A 166 -12.88 10.08 -13.12
CA ASP A 166 -11.47 10.32 -12.80
C ASP A 166 -10.58 10.33 -14.06
N ALA A 167 -9.37 10.87 -13.95
CA ALA A 167 -8.43 10.99 -15.06
C ALA A 167 -7.79 9.63 -15.46
N ALA A 168 -7.70 8.64 -14.56
CA ALA A 168 -7.21 7.30 -14.91
C ALA A 168 -8.20 6.58 -15.84
N ARG A 169 -9.49 6.68 -15.53
CA ARG A 169 -10.58 6.19 -16.37
C ARG A 169 -10.62 6.90 -17.71
N LEU A 170 -10.54 8.24 -17.72
CA LEU A 170 -10.53 9.01 -18.97
C LEU A 170 -9.36 8.61 -19.89
N LEU A 171 -8.16 8.43 -19.31
CA LEU A 171 -6.98 7.94 -20.04
C LEU A 171 -7.25 6.55 -20.64
N LYS A 172 -7.71 5.59 -19.82
CA LYS A 172 -7.98 4.21 -20.23
C LYS A 172 -9.09 4.07 -21.28
N GLU A 173 -10.14 4.89 -21.19
CA GLU A 173 -11.33 4.79 -22.07
C GLU A 173 -11.21 5.61 -23.37
N ARG A 174 -10.40 6.68 -23.40
CA ARG A 174 -10.30 7.58 -24.57
C ARG A 174 -8.90 7.89 -25.08
N TYR A 175 -7.86 7.75 -24.26
CA TYR A 175 -6.52 8.26 -24.56
C TYR A 175 -5.43 7.25 -24.19
N GLN A 176 -5.57 6.01 -24.68
CA GLN A 176 -4.67 4.90 -24.33
C GLN A 176 -3.21 5.14 -24.76
N GLU A 177 -3.00 5.94 -25.80
CA GLU A 177 -1.68 6.38 -26.28
C GLU A 177 -1.23 7.73 -25.68
N GLY A 178 -1.98 8.25 -24.70
CA GLY A 178 -1.74 9.55 -24.05
C GLY A 178 -2.67 10.67 -24.52
N MET A 179 -3.00 11.58 -23.60
CA MET A 179 -3.93 12.70 -23.78
C MET A 179 -3.32 13.86 -24.60
N PRO A 180 -4.16 14.74 -25.19
CA PRO A 180 -3.71 16.00 -25.78
C PRO A 180 -2.97 16.87 -24.76
N VAL A 181 -1.86 17.46 -25.19
CA VAL A 181 -0.92 18.21 -24.33
C VAL A 181 -1.62 19.34 -23.57
N ASP A 182 -2.46 20.13 -24.23
CA ASP A 182 -3.21 21.23 -23.60
C ASP A 182 -4.16 20.73 -22.53
N ALA A 183 -4.84 19.60 -22.79
CA ALA A 183 -5.75 18.97 -21.86
C ALA A 183 -5.03 18.46 -20.60
N VAL A 184 -3.80 17.96 -20.72
CA VAL A 184 -2.95 17.62 -19.57
C VAL A 184 -2.50 18.89 -18.84
N CYS A 185 -2.09 19.94 -19.55
CA CYS A 185 -1.60 21.16 -18.92
C CYS A 185 -2.64 21.88 -18.07
N GLU A 186 -3.91 21.88 -18.49
CA GLU A 186 -5.01 22.38 -17.67
C GLU A 186 -5.18 21.56 -16.38
N ILE A 187 -5.13 20.23 -16.48
CA ILE A 187 -5.22 19.31 -15.33
C ILE A 187 -4.05 19.57 -14.36
N ILE A 188 -2.82 19.55 -14.85
CA ILE A 188 -1.61 19.73 -14.04
C ILE A 188 -1.58 21.14 -13.43
N ARG A 189 -2.05 22.18 -14.12
CA ARG A 189 -2.18 23.53 -13.56
C ARG A 189 -3.20 23.60 -12.43
N ALA A 190 -4.35 22.95 -12.59
CA ALA A 190 -5.39 22.92 -11.55
C ALA A 190 -4.93 22.15 -10.30
N VAL A 191 -4.31 20.99 -10.48
CA VAL A 191 -3.79 20.14 -9.40
C VAL A 191 -2.58 20.76 -8.72
N ALA A 192 -1.64 21.34 -9.48
CA ALA A 192 -0.54 22.13 -8.91
C ALA A 192 -1.02 23.29 -8.04
N ALA A 193 -2.10 23.96 -8.47
CA ALA A 193 -2.69 25.03 -7.70
C ALA A 193 -3.28 24.55 -6.36
N ALA A 194 -3.93 23.38 -6.35
CA ALA A 194 -4.48 22.73 -5.17
C ALA A 194 -3.40 22.25 -4.19
N LEU A 195 -2.33 21.61 -4.69
CA LEU A 195 -1.24 21.09 -3.86
C LEU A 195 -0.51 22.22 -3.13
N ASP A 196 -0.01 23.23 -3.85
CA ASP A 196 0.66 24.38 -3.21
C ASP A 196 -0.26 25.10 -2.20
N TYR A 197 -1.58 25.14 -2.44
CA TYR A 197 -2.55 25.71 -1.50
C TYR A 197 -2.66 24.89 -0.20
N ALA A 198 -2.62 23.56 -0.26
CA ALA A 198 -2.59 22.69 0.91
C ALA A 198 -1.23 22.72 1.63
N HIS A 199 -0.12 22.81 0.88
CA HIS A 199 1.23 22.93 1.44
C HIS A 199 1.40 24.17 2.31
N THR A 200 0.81 25.32 1.93
CA THR A 200 0.79 26.53 2.78
C THR A 200 0.03 26.38 4.10
N ARG A 201 -0.68 25.26 4.31
CA ARG A 201 -1.40 24.89 5.55
C ARG A 201 -0.78 23.69 6.26
N GLY A 202 0.42 23.26 5.84
CA GLY A 202 1.12 22.13 6.44
C GLY A 202 0.54 20.75 6.09
N LEU A 203 -0.36 20.65 5.09
CA LEU A 203 -0.94 19.38 4.66
C LEU A 203 -0.32 18.91 3.33
N LEU A 204 0.24 17.71 3.33
CA LEU A 204 0.73 17.00 2.14
C LEU A 204 -0.33 16.00 1.65
N HIS A 205 -0.42 15.77 0.34
CA HIS A 205 -1.38 14.82 -0.23
C HIS A 205 -0.86 13.38 -0.20
N ARG A 206 0.43 13.18 -0.51
CA ARG A 206 1.16 11.90 -0.47
C ARG A 206 0.67 10.77 -1.40
N ASP A 207 -0.33 11.02 -2.25
CA ASP A 207 -0.95 10.03 -3.16
C ASP A 207 -1.47 10.70 -4.44
N VAL A 208 -0.70 11.62 -5.03
CA VAL A 208 -1.09 12.29 -6.29
C VAL A 208 -0.96 11.29 -7.45
N LYS A 209 -2.10 10.96 -8.07
CA LYS A 209 -2.19 10.02 -9.21
C LYS A 209 -3.45 10.30 -10.04
N PRO A 210 -3.54 9.84 -11.31
CA PRO A 210 -4.70 10.07 -12.17
C PRO A 210 -6.05 9.65 -11.56
N ALA A 211 -6.08 8.60 -10.72
CA ALA A 211 -7.32 8.12 -10.10
C ALA A 211 -7.89 9.06 -9.01
N ASN A 212 -7.06 9.95 -8.44
CA ASN A 212 -7.46 10.92 -7.41
C ASN A 212 -7.80 12.30 -8.02
N ILE A 213 -7.72 12.43 -9.35
CA ILE A 213 -8.04 13.66 -10.09
C ILE A 213 -9.40 13.48 -10.76
N LEU A 214 -10.41 14.15 -10.23
CA LEU A 214 -11.79 14.10 -10.71
C LEU A 214 -12.03 15.20 -11.74
N LEU A 215 -12.82 14.87 -12.76
CA LEU A 215 -13.17 15.70 -13.91
C LEU A 215 -14.69 15.71 -14.03
N ALA A 216 -15.33 16.75 -13.51
CA ALA A 216 -16.75 16.99 -13.74
C ALA A 216 -16.97 17.47 -15.18
N HIS A 217 -18.03 16.97 -15.83
CA HIS A 217 -18.41 17.33 -17.20
C HIS A 217 -17.25 17.30 -18.22
N PRO A 218 -16.55 16.14 -18.39
CA PRO A 218 -15.31 16.05 -19.17
C PRO A 218 -15.46 16.35 -20.67
N ASP A 219 -16.69 16.34 -21.19
CA ASP A 219 -17.04 16.67 -22.58
C ASP A 219 -17.38 18.16 -22.80
N THR A 220 -17.21 19.02 -21.78
CA THR A 220 -17.55 20.45 -21.84
C THR A 220 -16.31 21.35 -21.67
N GLU A 221 -16.36 22.56 -22.23
CA GLU A 221 -15.30 23.56 -22.06
C GLU A 221 -15.16 24.03 -20.59
N GLU A 222 -16.25 23.94 -19.80
CA GLU A 222 -16.29 24.30 -18.38
C GLU A 222 -15.90 23.14 -17.43
N ARG A 223 -15.13 22.16 -17.92
CA ARG A 223 -14.72 20.97 -17.14
C ARG A 223 -14.07 21.34 -15.81
N ARG A 224 -14.69 20.96 -14.69
CA ARG A 224 -14.17 21.25 -13.35
C ARG A 224 -13.19 20.15 -12.92
N ILE A 225 -11.91 20.51 -12.80
CA ILE A 225 -10.84 19.63 -12.30
C ILE A 225 -10.76 19.77 -10.78
N LEU A 226 -10.78 18.64 -10.07
CA LEU A 226 -10.84 18.54 -8.61
C LEU A 226 -9.89 17.45 -8.10
N LEU A 227 -9.10 17.77 -7.07
CA LEU A 227 -8.22 16.83 -6.38
C LEU A 227 -8.92 16.26 -5.15
N ALA A 228 -9.00 14.93 -5.06
CA ALA A 228 -9.67 14.17 -4.01
C ALA A 228 -8.66 13.37 -3.16
N ASP A 229 -9.09 12.84 -2.01
CA ASP A 229 -8.28 11.92 -1.17
C ASP A 229 -6.95 12.50 -0.63
N PHE A 230 -6.99 13.73 -0.10
CA PHE A 230 -5.89 14.37 0.62
C PHE A 230 -5.48 13.61 1.89
N GLY A 231 -4.43 12.77 1.83
CA GLY A 231 -3.59 12.32 2.95
C GLY A 231 -4.21 11.37 3.99
N VAL A 232 -5.44 11.67 4.46
CA VAL A 232 -6.08 11.26 5.72
C VAL A 232 -5.87 9.81 6.15
N ALA A 233 -5.79 8.89 5.19
CA ALA A 233 -5.84 7.46 5.44
C ALA A 233 -4.55 6.70 5.09
N ARG A 234 -3.36 7.32 5.11
CA ARG A 234 -2.10 6.61 4.78
C ARG A 234 -0.98 6.71 5.81
N HIS A 235 -0.53 5.55 6.29
CA HIS A 235 0.84 5.36 6.75
C HIS A 235 1.78 5.34 5.55
N LEU A 236 2.64 6.35 5.44
CA LEU A 236 3.87 6.29 4.64
C LEU A 236 5.11 6.61 5.49
N GLY A 237 4.94 6.86 6.79
CA GLY A 237 6.02 7.17 7.74
C GLY A 237 6.67 5.95 8.42
N ASN A 238 6.04 4.77 8.37
CA ASN A 238 6.63 3.53 8.91
C ASN A 238 7.31 2.74 7.79
N ILE A 239 8.63 2.93 7.66
CA ILE A 239 9.49 2.31 6.64
C ILE A 239 9.41 0.78 6.68
N SER A 240 9.19 0.19 7.86
CA SER A 240 9.00 -1.25 8.07
C SER A 240 7.86 -1.85 7.23
N GLY A 241 6.79 -1.10 6.96
CA GLY A 241 5.60 -1.60 6.28
C GLY A 241 5.63 -1.56 4.74
N ILE A 242 6.59 -0.84 4.14
CA ILE A 242 6.61 -0.65 2.67
C ILE A 242 7.08 -1.91 1.94
N THR A 243 7.90 -2.73 2.59
CA THR A 243 8.31 -4.07 2.10
C THR A 243 7.41 -5.20 2.61
N GLU A 244 6.64 -4.99 3.69
CA GLU A 244 5.72 -5.99 4.25
C GLU A 244 4.33 -5.95 3.56
N THR A 245 4.31 -6.47 2.32
CA THR A 245 3.18 -7.19 1.70
C THR A 245 1.76 -6.63 1.89
N ASN A 246 1.51 -5.33 1.69
CA ASN A 246 0.15 -4.87 1.35
C ASN A 246 0.05 -3.63 0.44
N VAL A 247 1.16 -3.18 -0.15
CA VAL A 247 1.14 -2.05 -1.09
C VAL A 247 0.68 -2.53 -2.47
N ALA A 248 -0.54 -2.17 -2.86
CA ALA A 248 -1.07 -2.45 -4.19
C ALA A 248 -0.16 -1.83 -5.29
N VAL A 249 0.20 -2.62 -6.32
CA VAL A 249 1.12 -2.24 -7.42
C VAL A 249 0.84 -0.84 -7.98
N GLY A 250 -0.45 -0.48 -8.16
CA GLY A 250 -0.87 0.82 -8.70
C GLY A 250 -0.64 2.04 -7.80
N THR A 251 -0.17 1.87 -6.57
CA THR A 251 0.16 2.96 -5.63
C THR A 251 1.61 3.40 -5.75
N VAL A 252 2.57 2.46 -5.87
CA VAL A 252 4.01 2.78 -5.86
C VAL A 252 4.47 3.54 -7.10
N ALA A 253 3.75 3.42 -8.23
CA ALA A 253 4.09 4.01 -9.53
C ALA A 253 4.11 5.55 -9.60
N TYR A 254 3.79 6.25 -8.50
CA TYR A 254 3.84 7.71 -8.39
C TYR A 254 4.56 8.20 -7.13
N ALA A 255 4.96 7.30 -6.21
CA ALA A 255 5.54 7.68 -4.93
C ALA A 255 6.93 8.31 -5.12
N ALA A 256 7.21 9.40 -4.42
CA ALA A 256 8.53 10.00 -4.44
C ALA A 256 9.56 9.13 -3.69
N PRO A 257 10.85 9.14 -4.07
CA PRO A 257 11.91 8.35 -3.42
C PRO A 257 11.92 8.46 -1.89
N GLU A 258 11.83 9.68 -1.37
CA GLU A 258 11.80 10.01 0.06
C GLU A 258 10.58 9.45 0.79
N GLN A 259 9.44 9.24 0.11
CA GLN A 259 8.27 8.56 0.67
C GLN A 259 8.48 7.05 0.76
N LEU A 260 9.33 6.48 -0.10
CA LEU A 260 9.64 5.05 -0.14
C LEU A 260 10.76 4.68 0.83
N THR A 261 11.68 5.61 1.12
CA THR A 261 12.70 5.48 2.18
C THR A 261 12.23 5.98 3.54
N GLY A 262 11.04 6.59 3.64
CA GLY A 262 10.53 7.29 4.83
C GLY A 262 11.50 8.34 5.38
N SER A 263 12.25 8.99 4.49
CA SER A 263 13.04 10.18 4.82
C SER A 263 12.13 11.39 5.06
N ASN A 264 12.68 12.55 5.40
CA ASN A 264 11.89 13.76 5.57
C ASN A 264 11.14 14.12 4.27
N ILE A 265 9.82 14.27 4.35
CA ILE A 265 8.91 14.51 3.22
C ILE A 265 8.41 15.96 3.29
N ASP A 266 8.55 16.72 2.20
CA ASP A 266 7.96 18.05 2.03
C ASP A 266 7.03 18.11 0.79
N GLY A 267 6.66 19.31 0.35
CA GLY A 267 5.81 19.51 -0.84
C GLY A 267 6.42 19.00 -2.15
N ARG A 268 7.74 18.77 -2.21
CA ARG A 268 8.43 18.26 -3.41
C ARG A 268 8.15 16.78 -3.67
N ALA A 269 7.66 16.04 -2.68
CA ALA A 269 7.14 14.69 -2.88
C ALA A 269 5.84 14.70 -3.70
N ASP A 270 4.92 15.60 -3.37
CA ASP A 270 3.69 15.80 -4.16
C ASP A 270 4.00 16.37 -5.56
N GLN A 271 5.05 17.20 -5.69
CA GLN A 271 5.52 17.66 -7.00
C GLN A 271 6.06 16.50 -7.86
N TYR A 272 6.86 15.59 -7.29
CA TYR A 272 7.33 14.38 -7.99
C TYR A 272 6.15 13.51 -8.43
N ALA A 273 5.18 13.27 -7.53
CA ALA A 273 4.00 12.48 -7.83
C ALA A 273 3.10 13.15 -8.90
N LEU A 274 3.01 14.47 -8.89
CA LEU A 274 2.37 15.26 -9.95
C LEU A 274 3.11 15.15 -11.30
N ALA A 275 4.44 15.08 -11.28
CA ALA A 275 5.25 14.87 -12.49
C ALA A 275 5.07 13.45 -13.05
N ALA A 276 5.07 12.42 -12.20
CA ALA A 276 4.78 11.04 -12.60
C ALA A 276 3.34 10.91 -13.16
N THR A 277 2.41 11.65 -12.57
CA THR A 277 1.03 11.80 -13.07
C THR A 277 1.00 12.47 -14.45
N ALA A 278 1.70 13.61 -14.63
CA ALA A 278 1.77 14.31 -15.91
C ALA A 278 2.39 13.45 -17.02
N PHE A 279 3.46 12.70 -16.69
CA PHE A 279 4.08 11.73 -17.60
C PHE A 279 3.06 10.68 -18.02
N HIS A 280 2.35 10.06 -17.07
CA HIS A 280 1.33 9.05 -17.36
C HIS A 280 0.21 9.60 -18.26
N LEU A 281 -0.29 10.80 -17.97
CA LEU A 281 -1.35 11.40 -18.79
C LEU A 281 -0.87 11.73 -20.23
N LEU A 282 0.41 12.03 -20.45
CA LEU A 282 0.99 12.29 -21.78
C LEU A 282 1.41 11.03 -22.54
N ALA A 283 1.92 10.01 -21.85
CA ALA A 283 2.48 8.79 -22.45
C ALA A 283 1.49 7.62 -22.53
N GLY A 284 0.36 7.67 -21.81
CA GLY A 284 -0.58 6.55 -21.68
C GLY A 284 -0.16 5.48 -20.65
N VAL A 285 1.10 5.51 -20.18
CA VAL A 285 1.67 4.63 -19.15
C VAL A 285 2.51 5.41 -18.13
N PRO A 286 2.58 5.01 -16.85
CA PRO A 286 3.40 5.69 -15.85
C PRO A 286 4.90 5.52 -16.13
N PRO A 287 5.77 6.40 -15.60
CA PRO A 287 7.21 6.39 -15.91
C PRO A 287 7.91 5.09 -15.47
N PHE A 288 7.40 4.42 -14.42
CA PHE A 288 7.89 3.14 -13.96
C PHE A 288 6.71 2.18 -13.75
N GLN A 289 6.78 1.00 -14.38
CA GLN A 289 5.75 -0.02 -14.30
C GLN A 289 6.37 -1.42 -14.32
N HIS A 290 6.00 -2.25 -13.36
CA HIS A 290 6.41 -3.64 -13.29
C HIS A 290 5.38 -4.46 -12.48
N ALA A 291 5.27 -5.76 -12.74
CA ALA A 291 4.31 -6.64 -12.04
C ALA A 291 4.68 -6.85 -10.55
N ASN A 292 5.97 -6.80 -10.22
CA ASN A 292 6.48 -6.82 -8.84
C ASN A 292 6.61 -5.37 -8.31
N PRO A 293 5.89 -4.97 -7.23
CA PRO A 293 6.02 -3.65 -6.59
C PRO A 293 7.45 -3.28 -6.20
N VAL A 294 8.25 -4.25 -5.73
CA VAL A 294 9.64 -4.01 -5.27
C VAL A 294 10.53 -3.53 -6.42
N ALA A 295 10.27 -3.99 -7.65
CA ALA A 295 10.97 -3.50 -8.83
C ALA A 295 10.61 -2.05 -9.16
N VAL A 296 9.32 -1.67 -9.04
CA VAL A 296 8.86 -0.29 -9.22
C VAL A 296 9.47 0.62 -8.14
N ILE A 297 9.46 0.18 -6.88
CA ILE A 297 10.13 0.90 -5.77
C ILE A 297 11.61 1.11 -6.09
N SER A 298 12.34 0.06 -6.50
CA SER A 298 13.76 0.17 -6.86
C SER A 298 14.01 1.11 -8.06
N GLN A 299 13.11 1.12 -9.06
CA GLN A 299 13.17 2.08 -10.17
C GLN A 299 12.96 3.52 -9.72
N HIS A 300 11.94 3.76 -8.88
CA HIS A 300 11.71 5.07 -8.27
C HIS A 300 12.94 5.54 -7.47
N LEU A 301 13.59 4.67 -6.72
CA LEU A 301 14.79 5.00 -5.93
C LEU A 301 16.06 5.23 -6.77
N HIS A 302 16.35 4.39 -7.77
CA HIS A 302 17.70 4.27 -8.35
C HIS A 302 17.80 4.45 -9.87
N VAL A 303 16.69 4.35 -10.62
CA VAL A 303 16.73 4.35 -12.10
C VAL A 303 16.29 5.71 -12.63
N ASP A 304 17.08 6.32 -13.52
CA ASP A 304 16.72 7.58 -14.17
C ASP A 304 15.34 7.50 -14.85
N PRO A 305 14.53 8.58 -14.82
CA PRO A 305 13.24 8.58 -15.50
C PRO A 305 13.41 8.36 -17.00
N PRO A 306 12.56 7.54 -17.65
CA PRO A 306 12.60 7.40 -19.11
C PRO A 306 12.20 8.74 -19.76
N ARG A 307 12.63 8.95 -21.00
CA ARG A 307 12.29 10.19 -21.71
C ARG A 307 10.85 10.12 -22.17
N LEU A 308 10.17 11.27 -22.20
CA LEU A 308 8.83 11.31 -22.77
C LEU A 308 8.91 11.06 -24.29
N SER A 309 10.02 11.45 -24.93
CA SER A 309 10.33 11.13 -26.34
C SER A 309 10.27 9.64 -26.69
N ASP A 310 10.55 8.75 -25.72
CA ASP A 310 10.61 7.30 -25.96
C ASP A 310 9.21 6.72 -26.21
N TYR A 311 8.17 7.41 -25.75
CA TYR A 311 6.75 7.07 -25.92
C TYR A 311 6.05 8.01 -26.90
N ARG A 312 6.40 9.31 -26.88
CA ARG A 312 5.80 10.40 -27.67
C ARG A 312 6.91 11.25 -28.29
N PRO A 313 7.51 10.83 -29.42
CA PRO A 313 8.68 11.50 -30.01
C PRO A 313 8.45 12.98 -30.35
N GLU A 314 7.21 13.39 -30.63
CA GLU A 314 6.83 14.78 -30.87
C GLU A 314 6.90 15.68 -29.62
N LEU A 315 7.04 15.09 -28.42
CA LEU A 315 7.11 15.75 -27.12
C LEU A 315 8.53 15.82 -26.53
N ALA A 316 9.58 15.46 -27.28
CA ALA A 316 10.98 15.49 -26.81
C ALA A 316 11.44 16.85 -26.24
N TYR A 317 10.78 17.96 -26.61
CA TYR A 317 11.03 19.28 -26.01
C TYR A 317 10.60 19.41 -24.53
N LEU A 318 10.00 18.37 -23.95
CA LEU A 318 9.63 18.27 -22.55
C LEU A 318 10.54 17.34 -21.73
N ASP A 319 11.47 16.60 -22.36
CA ASP A 319 12.28 15.59 -21.67
C ASP A 319 13.06 16.19 -20.48
N ASP A 320 13.75 17.32 -20.70
CA ASP A 320 14.51 18.01 -19.64
C ASP A 320 13.61 18.44 -18.45
N VAL A 321 12.35 18.78 -18.73
CA VAL A 321 11.37 19.15 -17.68
C VAL A 321 11.02 17.93 -16.83
N PHE A 322 10.85 16.76 -17.45
CA PHE A 322 10.57 15.52 -16.72
C PHE A 322 11.80 14.96 -16.00
N VAL A 323 13.01 15.10 -16.58
CA VAL A 323 14.28 14.76 -15.92
C VAL A 323 14.44 15.56 -14.63
N GLN A 324 14.21 16.88 -14.66
CA GLN A 324 14.26 17.69 -13.43
C GLN A 324 13.11 17.38 -12.48
N ALA A 325 11.88 17.25 -12.98
CA ALA A 325 10.69 17.04 -12.15
C ALA A 325 10.65 15.68 -11.44
N LEU A 326 11.36 14.68 -11.98
CA LEU A 326 11.50 13.31 -11.45
C LEU A 326 12.93 13.03 -10.94
N ALA A 327 13.71 14.07 -10.65
CA ALA A 327 15.03 13.92 -10.03
C ALA A 327 14.92 13.19 -8.68
N LYS A 328 15.89 12.32 -8.36
CA LYS A 328 15.80 11.44 -7.19
C LYS A 328 15.85 12.22 -5.87
N LYS A 329 16.75 13.19 -5.82
CA LYS A 329 16.91 14.14 -4.72
C LYS A 329 15.85 15.23 -4.76
N PRO A 330 15.13 15.52 -3.66
CA PRO A 330 14.17 16.63 -3.62
C PRO A 330 14.80 17.99 -3.96
N GLU A 331 16.04 18.24 -3.53
CA GLU A 331 16.74 19.51 -3.76
C GLU A 331 16.91 19.87 -5.25
N ASP A 332 17.08 18.87 -6.12
CA ASP A 332 17.29 19.03 -7.57
C ASP A 332 15.98 19.30 -8.35
N ARG A 333 14.81 19.15 -7.71
CA ARG A 333 13.49 19.32 -8.32
C ARG A 333 13.03 20.79 -8.33
N PHE A 334 11.83 21.01 -8.90
CA PHE A 334 11.12 22.28 -8.79
C PHE A 334 10.70 22.56 -7.34
N GLU A 335 10.87 23.80 -6.90
CA GLU A 335 10.55 24.25 -5.53
C GLU A 335 9.07 24.08 -5.16
N SER A 336 8.15 24.16 -6.12
CA SER A 336 6.72 23.98 -5.91
C SER A 336 6.02 23.31 -7.11
N CYS A 337 4.80 22.80 -6.89
CA CYS A 337 4.01 22.22 -7.97
C CYS A 337 3.63 23.27 -9.03
N ARG A 338 3.35 24.52 -8.63
CA ARG A 338 3.10 25.63 -9.57
C ARG A 338 4.34 25.98 -10.40
N ALA A 339 5.55 25.90 -9.83
CA ALA A 339 6.80 26.13 -10.57
C ALA A 339 6.96 25.09 -11.70
N PHE A 340 6.80 23.79 -11.38
CA PHE A 340 6.78 22.71 -12.37
C PHE A 340 5.71 22.96 -13.46
N SER A 341 4.47 23.24 -13.07
CA SER A 341 3.37 23.50 -14.02
C SER A 341 3.63 24.71 -14.94
N ALA A 342 4.25 25.77 -14.41
CA ALA A 342 4.59 26.96 -15.17
C ALA A 342 5.65 26.68 -16.24
N VAL A 343 6.68 25.90 -15.91
CA VAL A 343 7.75 25.51 -16.85
C VAL A 343 7.23 24.55 -17.92
N LEU A 344 6.45 23.53 -17.53
CA LEU A 344 5.79 22.60 -18.46
C LEU A 344 4.99 23.37 -19.54
N ARG A 345 4.09 24.25 -19.10
CA ARG A 345 3.29 25.12 -20.00
C ARG A 345 4.14 26.08 -20.83
N GLY A 346 5.22 26.62 -20.25
CA GLY A 346 6.13 27.54 -20.91
C GLY A 346 6.82 26.93 -22.13
N GLN A 347 7.30 25.68 -22.01
CA GLN A 347 7.92 24.95 -23.12
C GLN A 347 6.94 24.70 -24.28
N ILE A 348 5.69 24.37 -23.97
CA ILE A 348 4.64 24.11 -24.97
C ILE A 348 4.32 25.38 -25.76
N ALA A 349 4.05 26.49 -25.08
CA ALA A 349 3.80 27.78 -25.72
C ALA A 349 5.01 28.26 -26.55
N GLY A 350 6.24 28.00 -26.09
CA GLY A 350 7.48 28.26 -26.83
C GLY A 350 7.57 27.46 -28.13
N THR A 351 7.27 26.16 -28.08
CA THR A 351 7.24 25.26 -29.24
C THR A 351 6.17 25.67 -30.25
N GLU A 352 4.96 26.01 -29.81
CA GLU A 352 3.92 26.55 -30.70
C GLU A 352 4.35 27.83 -31.41
N SER A 353 4.91 28.79 -30.65
CA SER A 353 5.38 30.06 -31.20
C SER A 353 6.48 29.85 -32.24
N ARG A 354 7.41 28.92 -31.97
CA ARG A 354 8.45 28.48 -32.92
C ARG A 354 7.86 27.81 -34.15
N ARG A 355 6.86 26.94 -34.01
CA ARG A 355 6.16 26.26 -35.12
C ARG A 355 5.39 27.25 -36.02
N ARG A 356 4.64 28.19 -35.42
CA ARG A 356 3.93 29.27 -36.14
C ARG A 356 4.92 30.17 -36.90
N ARG A 357 6.04 30.55 -36.27
CA ARG A 357 7.09 31.38 -36.88
C ARG A 357 7.83 30.64 -38.01
N ALA A 358 8.06 29.33 -37.86
CA ALA A 358 8.61 28.50 -38.93
C ALA A 358 7.65 28.40 -40.14
N LEU A 359 6.37 28.12 -39.91
CA LEU A 359 5.34 28.08 -40.96
C LEU A 359 5.22 29.43 -41.70
N ALA A 360 5.22 30.54 -40.96
CA ALA A 360 5.24 31.90 -41.54
C ALA A 360 6.52 32.19 -42.37
N SER A 361 7.67 31.65 -41.97
CA SER A 361 8.92 31.77 -42.74
C SER A 361 8.91 30.96 -44.03
N VAL A 362 8.19 29.82 -44.07
CA VAL A 362 7.99 29.01 -45.29
C VAL A 362 7.04 29.71 -46.25
N THR A 363 5.94 30.29 -45.78
CA THR A 363 5.00 31.03 -46.64
C THR A 363 5.58 32.34 -47.18
N HIS A 364 6.54 32.96 -46.49
CA HIS A 364 7.29 34.12 -46.99
C HIS A 364 8.43 33.79 -47.97
N ARG A 365 8.86 32.52 -48.09
CA ARG A 365 9.93 32.11 -49.03
C ARG A 365 9.45 31.86 -50.47
N PHE A 366 8.15 31.80 -50.71
CA PHE A 366 7.61 31.66 -52.07
C PHE A 366 7.20 33.02 -52.65
N SER A 367 7.88 33.40 -53.74
CA SER A 367 7.52 34.56 -54.56
C SER A 367 6.04 34.50 -54.97
N SER A 368 5.39 35.66 -55.04
CA SER A 368 3.96 35.78 -55.40
C SER A 368 3.63 35.02 -56.69
N ARG A 369 4.54 35.05 -57.68
CA ARG A 369 4.40 34.35 -58.96
C ARG A 369 4.21 32.83 -58.82
N THR A 370 4.90 32.19 -57.87
CA THR A 370 4.79 30.74 -57.63
C THR A 370 3.48 30.34 -56.96
N ARG A 371 2.86 31.26 -56.20
CA ARG A 371 1.57 31.02 -55.52
C ARG A 371 0.41 30.98 -56.52
N TRP A 372 0.44 31.83 -57.54
CA TRP A 372 -0.59 31.86 -58.60
C TRP A 372 -0.50 30.62 -59.51
N SER A 373 0.70 30.16 -59.86
CA SER A 373 0.86 28.93 -60.67
C SER A 373 0.42 27.67 -59.93
N ALA A 374 0.72 27.55 -58.63
CA ALA A 374 0.24 26.42 -57.82
C ALA A 374 -1.30 26.42 -57.67
N ALA A 375 -1.91 27.59 -57.45
CA ALA A 375 -3.37 27.72 -57.37
C ALA A 375 -4.08 27.34 -58.69
N MET A 376 -3.52 27.74 -59.84
CA MET A 376 -3.98 27.31 -61.17
C MET A 376 -3.95 25.78 -61.31
N VAL A 377 -2.85 25.13 -60.93
CA VAL A 377 -2.73 23.66 -61.02
C VAL A 377 -3.73 22.95 -60.10
N CYS A 378 -3.92 23.42 -58.87
CA CYS A 378 -4.94 22.85 -57.98
C CYS A 378 -6.37 23.05 -58.51
N ALA A 379 -6.69 24.21 -59.10
CA ALA A 379 -8.00 24.45 -59.70
C ALA A 379 -8.28 23.51 -60.89
N VAL A 380 -7.28 23.26 -61.73
CA VAL A 380 -7.38 22.28 -62.84
C VAL A 380 -7.58 20.86 -62.31
N LEU A 381 -6.83 20.44 -61.29
CA LEU A 381 -6.98 19.11 -60.68
C LEU A 381 -8.36 18.90 -60.03
N ILE A 382 -8.90 19.93 -59.37
CA ILE A 382 -10.26 19.90 -58.79
C ILE A 382 -11.32 19.82 -59.90
N ALA A 383 -11.15 20.55 -61.01
CA ALA A 383 -12.05 20.46 -62.16
C ALA A 383 -12.04 19.05 -62.79
N VAL A 384 -10.86 18.43 -62.95
CA VAL A 384 -10.74 17.05 -63.45
C VAL A 384 -11.43 16.06 -62.50
N ALA A 385 -11.19 16.16 -61.19
CA ALA A 385 -11.84 15.30 -60.21
C ALA A 385 -13.37 15.44 -60.22
N ALA A 386 -13.90 16.67 -60.33
CA ALA A 386 -15.33 16.93 -60.45
C ALA A 386 -15.93 16.30 -61.72
N THR A 387 -15.24 16.39 -62.87
CA THR A 387 -15.71 15.75 -64.12
C THR A 387 -15.73 14.22 -64.04
N TRP A 388 -14.81 13.60 -63.29
CA TRP A 388 -14.82 12.15 -63.06
C TRP A 388 -15.97 11.69 -62.15
N SER A 389 -16.28 12.42 -61.09
CA SER A 389 -17.36 12.05 -60.16
C SER A 389 -18.76 12.10 -60.80
N ILE A 390 -19.00 13.01 -61.75
CA ILE A 390 -20.31 13.16 -62.42
C ILE A 390 -20.62 11.97 -63.36
N LEU A 391 -19.60 11.30 -63.88
CA LEU A 391 -19.74 10.22 -64.86
C LEU A 391 -20.08 8.84 -64.28
N TYR A 392 -20.02 8.66 -62.95
CA TYR A 392 -20.06 7.31 -62.33
C TYR A 392 -21.21 7.07 -61.33
N SER A 393 -22.12 8.03 -61.11
CA SER A 393 -23.14 7.95 -60.05
C SER A 393 -24.56 7.56 -60.49
N PHE A 394 -24.75 7.06 -61.72
CA PHE A 394 -26.06 6.61 -62.21
C PHE A 394 -26.15 5.08 -62.38
N GLN A 395 -26.34 4.37 -61.27
CA GLN A 395 -27.07 3.10 -61.26
C GLN A 395 -27.66 2.83 -59.87
N GLN A 396 -28.99 2.86 -59.78
CA GLN A 396 -29.76 2.40 -58.62
C GLN A 396 -30.22 0.95 -58.88
N GLU A 397 -30.24 0.11 -57.85
CA GLU A 397 -31.22 -0.98 -57.73
C GLU A 397 -31.49 -1.23 -56.24
N SER A 398 -32.67 -1.78 -55.89
CA SER A 398 -33.19 -1.85 -54.51
C SER A 398 -33.16 -3.30 -53.93
N PRO A 399 -34.00 -3.76 -52.96
CA PRO A 399 -33.44 -4.23 -51.67
C PRO A 399 -33.89 -5.64 -51.18
N GLN A 400 -33.44 -6.02 -49.96
CA GLN A 400 -33.94 -7.13 -49.09
C GLN A 400 -33.59 -8.58 -49.51
N PRO A 401 -33.71 -9.62 -48.64
CA PRO A 401 -34.07 -9.65 -47.20
C PRO A 401 -33.08 -10.42 -46.28
N SER A 402 -33.38 -10.49 -44.98
CA SER A 402 -32.73 -11.38 -44.00
C SER A 402 -33.54 -12.67 -43.72
N PRO A 403 -32.90 -13.75 -43.23
CA PRO A 403 -33.55 -14.68 -42.30
C PRO A 403 -32.76 -14.86 -40.99
N ALA A 404 -33.32 -15.62 -40.05
CA ALA A 404 -32.97 -15.57 -38.62
C ALA A 404 -32.63 -16.95 -37.99
N LEU A 405 -32.33 -16.89 -36.68
CA LEU A 405 -32.60 -17.88 -35.63
C LEU A 405 -31.60 -19.04 -35.33
N ALA A 406 -31.41 -19.22 -34.00
CA ALA A 406 -30.87 -20.39 -33.27
C ALA A 406 -29.35 -20.71 -33.45
N SER A 407 -28.62 -21.28 -32.47
CA SER A 407 -28.96 -21.83 -31.15
C SER A 407 -27.77 -21.77 -30.15
N LYS A 408 -28.07 -21.98 -28.86
CA LYS A 408 -27.17 -22.31 -27.71
C LYS A 408 -27.57 -23.72 -27.20
N PRO A 409 -26.88 -24.38 -26.22
CA PRO A 409 -25.58 -24.13 -25.59
C PRO A 409 -24.68 -25.42 -25.48
N SER A 410 -23.56 -25.34 -24.76
CA SER A 410 -22.89 -26.49 -24.09
C SER A 410 -21.97 -26.02 -22.97
N VAL A 411 -21.86 -26.78 -21.88
CA VAL A 411 -21.02 -26.55 -20.67
C VAL A 411 -20.21 -27.82 -20.40
N PRO A 412 -18.98 -27.73 -19.88
CA PRO A 412 -18.49 -28.74 -18.92
C PRO A 412 -18.27 -28.17 -17.50
N ALA A 413 -18.34 -29.06 -16.51
CA ALA A 413 -18.61 -28.74 -15.12
C ALA A 413 -17.37 -28.53 -14.22
N ALA A 414 -17.64 -28.13 -12.97
CA ALA A 414 -16.65 -27.92 -11.92
C ALA A 414 -16.00 -29.22 -11.41
N GLY A 415 -14.72 -29.15 -11.06
CA GLY A 415 -14.05 -30.12 -10.19
C GLY A 415 -14.06 -29.61 -8.74
N ALA A 416 -14.45 -30.46 -7.79
CA ALA A 416 -14.53 -30.12 -6.37
C ALA A 416 -13.30 -30.62 -5.59
N ALA A 417 -12.86 -29.84 -4.60
CA ALA A 417 -11.96 -30.26 -3.52
C ALA A 417 -12.34 -29.49 -2.23
N PRO A 418 -12.22 -30.08 -1.03
CA PRO A 418 -12.93 -29.61 0.16
C PRO A 418 -12.22 -28.50 0.95
N ALA A 419 -13.00 -27.54 1.44
CA ALA A 419 -12.54 -26.50 2.37
C ALA A 419 -12.75 -26.92 3.83
N SER A 420 -11.72 -27.46 4.49
CA SER A 420 -11.71 -27.68 5.95
C SER A 420 -10.32 -27.68 6.61
N SER A 421 -9.23 -27.82 5.85
CA SER A 421 -7.87 -28.02 6.39
C SER A 421 -7.25 -26.80 7.08
N ALA A 422 -7.62 -25.57 6.72
CA ALA A 422 -6.93 -24.35 7.15
C ALA A 422 -6.98 -24.04 8.66
N ARG A 423 -7.84 -24.73 9.44
CA ARG A 423 -7.96 -24.56 10.89
C ARG A 423 -7.48 -25.79 11.68
N VAL A 424 -6.78 -26.71 11.03
CA VAL A 424 -6.31 -27.96 11.62
C VAL A 424 -4.78 -27.92 11.73
N LEU A 425 -4.29 -27.93 12.97
CA LEU A 425 -2.88 -28.04 13.32
C LEU A 425 -2.67 -29.37 14.06
N ASN A 426 -2.69 -30.47 13.28
CA ASN A 426 -2.62 -31.84 13.79
C ASN A 426 -1.48 -32.61 13.10
N GLY A 427 -0.51 -33.09 13.87
CA GLY A 427 0.59 -33.93 13.39
C GLY A 427 1.96 -33.47 13.87
N THR A 428 2.99 -34.07 13.31
CA THR A 428 4.39 -33.69 13.54
C THR A 428 4.85 -32.70 12.47
N TYR A 429 5.51 -31.63 12.90
CA TYR A 429 6.01 -30.53 12.09
C TYR A 429 7.51 -30.33 12.33
N ARG A 430 8.24 -30.07 11.25
CA ARG A 430 9.61 -29.54 11.28
C ARG A 430 9.54 -28.02 11.20
N LEU A 431 10.10 -27.31 12.16
CA LEU A 431 10.18 -25.85 12.20
C LEU A 431 11.58 -25.43 11.81
N ASP A 432 11.73 -24.83 10.62
CA ASP A 432 12.99 -24.30 10.12
C ASP A 432 13.10 -22.79 10.40
N TYR A 433 14.12 -22.37 11.16
CA TYR A 433 14.31 -20.99 11.63
C TYR A 433 15.42 -20.29 10.82
N ASP A 434 15.06 -19.23 10.10
CA ASP A 434 15.99 -18.46 9.28
C ASP A 434 16.73 -17.40 10.11
N LYS A 435 17.65 -17.86 10.96
CA LYS A 435 18.49 -17.00 11.81
C LYS A 435 19.43 -16.08 11.02
N SER A 436 19.58 -16.28 9.69
CA SER A 436 20.29 -15.32 8.83
C SER A 436 19.50 -14.01 8.61
N LYS A 437 18.17 -14.05 8.81
CA LYS A 437 17.26 -12.91 8.79
C LYS A 437 16.85 -12.44 10.20
N LYS A 438 17.60 -12.82 11.24
CA LYS A 438 17.38 -12.38 12.62
C LYS A 438 17.55 -10.86 12.73
N ALA A 439 16.61 -10.17 13.38
CA ALA A 439 16.66 -8.72 13.56
C ALA A 439 16.30 -8.32 15.00
N THR A 440 17.01 -7.34 15.56
CA THR A 440 16.77 -6.78 16.89
C THR A 440 16.35 -5.33 16.76
N ASN A 441 15.19 -4.97 17.33
CA ASN A 441 14.61 -3.62 17.27
C ASN A 441 14.55 -3.03 15.84
N GLY A 442 14.40 -3.90 14.82
CA GLY A 442 14.36 -3.53 13.40
C GLY A 442 15.72 -3.52 12.67
N LEU A 443 16.84 -3.70 13.37
CA LEU A 443 18.18 -3.79 12.78
C LEU A 443 18.58 -5.26 12.55
N PRO A 444 19.05 -5.65 11.34
CA PRO A 444 19.46 -7.02 11.06
C PRO A 444 20.75 -7.38 11.81
N ILE A 445 20.74 -8.51 12.52
CA ILE A 445 21.92 -9.07 13.20
C ILE A 445 22.30 -10.38 12.53
N ARG A 446 23.51 -10.45 11.97
CA ARG A 446 24.01 -11.69 11.35
C ARG A 446 24.21 -12.78 12.41
N HIS A 447 23.63 -13.95 12.17
CA HIS A 447 23.94 -15.21 12.84
C HIS A 447 24.00 -16.31 11.77
N ASP A 448 25.10 -17.07 11.74
CA ASP A 448 25.46 -17.92 10.59
C ASP A 448 24.98 -19.38 10.69
N VAL A 449 24.08 -19.69 11.64
CA VAL A 449 23.59 -21.06 11.88
C VAL A 449 22.07 -21.10 11.85
N ALA A 450 21.52 -21.73 10.80
CA ALA A 450 20.10 -22.10 10.78
C ALA A 450 19.82 -23.12 11.89
N ALA A 451 18.69 -22.96 12.58
CA ALA A 451 18.20 -23.92 13.55
C ALA A 451 16.96 -24.62 12.99
N THR A 452 16.74 -25.87 13.40
CA THR A 452 15.57 -26.65 13.01
C THR A 452 15.13 -27.47 14.22
N ASP A 453 13.88 -27.31 14.64
CA ASP A 453 13.28 -28.07 15.74
C ASP A 453 12.10 -28.91 15.23
N TRP A 454 11.65 -29.86 16.05
CA TRP A 454 10.53 -30.75 15.73
C TRP A 454 9.47 -30.67 16.80
N TRP A 455 8.21 -30.55 16.37
CA TRP A 455 7.07 -30.34 17.26
C TRP A 455 5.88 -31.19 16.84
N ALA A 456 5.27 -31.87 17.81
CA ALA A 456 3.95 -32.47 17.65
C ALA A 456 2.87 -31.49 18.12
N PHE A 457 1.85 -31.27 17.28
CA PHE A 457 0.70 -30.44 17.61
C PHE A 457 -0.61 -31.20 17.51
N HIS A 458 -1.56 -30.83 18.35
CA HIS A 458 -2.96 -31.21 18.26
C HIS A 458 -3.84 -29.97 18.45
N SER A 459 -4.97 -29.91 17.75
CA SER A 459 -5.84 -28.75 17.68
C SER A 459 -7.32 -29.11 17.77
N ALA A 460 -8.07 -28.25 18.45
CA ALA A 460 -9.51 -28.35 18.60
C ALA A 460 -10.18 -26.99 18.33
N CYS A 461 -11.31 -27.02 17.64
CA CYS A 461 -12.15 -25.85 17.37
C CYS A 461 -13.49 -25.99 18.08
N THR A 462 -13.92 -24.92 18.75
CA THR A 462 -15.24 -24.79 19.39
C THR A 462 -15.96 -23.55 18.85
N SER A 463 -17.17 -23.26 19.35
CA SER A 463 -17.85 -21.98 19.10
C SER A 463 -17.03 -20.75 19.52
N ASN A 464 -16.12 -20.92 20.48
CA ASN A 464 -15.34 -19.84 21.09
C ASN A 464 -13.98 -19.62 20.40
N GLY A 465 -13.73 -20.30 19.27
CA GLY A 465 -12.47 -20.26 18.51
C GLY A 465 -11.73 -21.60 18.49
N CYS A 466 -10.53 -21.60 17.93
CA CYS A 466 -9.66 -22.77 17.89
C CYS A 466 -8.40 -22.56 18.73
N ALA A 467 -7.97 -23.62 19.40
CA ALA A 467 -6.71 -23.69 20.14
C ALA A 467 -5.94 -24.94 19.71
N ALA A 468 -4.63 -24.92 19.91
CA ALA A 468 -3.74 -26.04 19.72
C ALA A 468 -2.76 -26.16 20.88
N THR A 469 -2.33 -27.38 21.17
CA THR A 469 -1.29 -27.70 22.15
C THR A 469 -0.13 -28.34 21.42
N GLY A 470 1.09 -27.93 21.79
CA GLY A 470 2.33 -28.39 21.18
C GLY A 470 3.27 -29.00 22.22
N SER A 471 4.06 -29.98 21.79
CA SER A 471 5.23 -30.46 22.54
C SER A 471 6.41 -30.62 21.58
N GLN A 472 7.58 -30.13 21.99
CA GLN A 472 8.83 -30.35 21.28
C GLN A 472 9.22 -31.82 21.33
N LEU A 473 9.81 -32.32 20.26
CA LEU A 473 10.23 -33.71 20.09
C LEU A 473 11.76 -33.83 20.16
N ASP A 474 12.25 -35.06 20.35
CA ASP A 474 13.68 -35.36 20.35
C ASP A 474 14.33 -35.20 18.95
N ASP A 475 15.48 -34.53 18.86
CA ASP A 475 16.20 -34.29 17.58
C ASP A 475 16.78 -35.56 16.91
N ALA A 476 16.72 -36.71 17.58
CA ALA A 476 17.33 -37.95 17.10
C ALA A 476 16.36 -38.81 16.27
N THR A 477 15.10 -38.89 16.71
CA THR A 477 14.07 -39.77 16.13
C THR A 477 12.73 -39.07 15.91
N HIS A 478 12.49 -37.95 16.61
CA HIS A 478 11.22 -37.22 16.62
C HIS A 478 10.02 -38.13 16.97
N GLN A 479 10.23 -39.12 17.84
CA GLN A 479 9.22 -40.11 18.26
C GLN A 479 8.79 -39.94 19.72
N VAL A 480 9.56 -39.23 20.52
CA VAL A 480 9.25 -38.92 21.93
C VAL A 480 9.35 -37.43 22.18
N ALA A 481 8.72 -36.96 23.26
CA ALA A 481 8.87 -35.57 23.69
C ALA A 481 10.33 -35.30 24.09
N SER A 482 10.84 -34.12 23.74
CA SER A 482 12.15 -33.65 24.19
C SER A 482 12.20 -33.59 25.71
N THR A 483 13.32 -33.99 26.29
CA THR A 483 13.59 -33.83 27.74
C THR A 483 14.69 -32.79 28.00
N THR A 484 15.24 -32.20 26.94
CA THR A 484 16.17 -31.07 27.01
C THR A 484 15.48 -29.89 27.70
N ASP A 485 16.19 -29.24 28.62
CA ASP A 485 15.72 -28.10 29.43
C ASP A 485 14.38 -28.30 30.15
N GLY A 486 14.00 -29.56 30.42
CA GLY A 486 12.76 -29.94 31.11
C GLY A 486 11.61 -30.33 30.17
N GLY A 487 11.78 -30.18 28.87
CA GLY A 487 10.78 -30.45 27.84
C GLY A 487 9.89 -29.24 27.57
N GLN A 488 9.86 -28.80 26.32
CA GLN A 488 9.10 -27.61 25.91
C GLN A 488 7.69 -27.94 25.42
N THR A 489 6.72 -27.14 25.85
CA THR A 489 5.31 -27.22 25.46
C THR A 489 4.74 -25.83 25.24
N ASP A 490 3.86 -25.67 24.25
CA ASP A 490 3.20 -24.39 23.97
C ASP A 490 1.68 -24.56 23.75
N VAL A 491 0.94 -23.46 23.91
CA VAL A 491 -0.50 -23.37 23.66
C VAL A 491 -0.76 -22.24 22.67
N LEU A 492 -1.20 -22.61 21.47
CA LEU A 492 -1.46 -21.69 20.39
C LEU A 492 -2.95 -21.40 20.25
N ARG A 493 -3.32 -20.17 19.90
CA ARG A 493 -4.70 -19.79 19.54
C ARG A 493 -4.80 -19.38 18.08
N PHE A 494 -5.86 -19.77 17.39
CA PHE A 494 -6.08 -19.35 16.01
C PHE A 494 -6.80 -17.99 15.96
N VAL A 495 -6.04 -16.93 15.70
CA VAL A 495 -6.52 -15.54 15.71
C VAL A 495 -6.16 -14.88 14.37
N ALA A 496 -7.14 -14.23 13.74
CA ALA A 496 -6.96 -13.49 12.48
C ALA A 496 -6.28 -14.26 11.32
N GLY A 497 -6.34 -15.61 11.33
CA GLY A 497 -5.69 -16.46 10.32
C GLY A 497 -4.33 -17.03 10.72
N TYR A 498 -3.85 -16.75 11.93
CA TYR A 498 -2.55 -17.17 12.45
C TYR A 498 -2.73 -18.05 13.69
N TRP A 499 -1.90 -19.07 13.83
CA TRP A 499 -1.66 -19.74 15.11
C TRP A 499 -0.66 -18.92 15.93
N GLN A 500 -1.12 -18.32 17.02
CA GLN A 500 -0.32 -17.48 17.91
C GLN A 500 -0.02 -18.22 19.21
N GLY A 501 1.26 -18.46 19.51
CA GLY A 501 1.73 -19.07 20.76
C GLY A 501 1.70 -18.09 21.94
N ALA A 502 1.56 -18.63 23.15
CA ALA A 502 1.65 -17.83 24.36
C ALA A 502 3.12 -17.49 24.66
N PRO A 503 3.46 -16.30 25.18
CA PRO A 503 4.84 -15.98 25.55
C PRO A 503 5.36 -16.92 26.65
N GLN A 504 6.30 -17.79 26.30
CA GLN A 504 7.00 -18.68 27.23
C GLN A 504 8.24 -17.98 27.79
N GLN A 505 8.52 -18.12 29.08
CA GLN A 505 9.74 -17.57 29.69
C GLN A 505 10.87 -18.59 29.66
N GLU A 506 11.98 -18.21 29.03
CA GLU A 506 13.18 -19.01 28.91
C GLU A 506 14.39 -18.32 29.55
N ARG A 507 15.49 -19.05 29.66
CA ARG A 507 16.73 -18.55 30.28
C ARG A 507 17.93 -18.83 29.37
N VAL A 508 18.44 -17.78 28.75
CA VAL A 508 19.37 -17.85 27.62
C VAL A 508 20.78 -17.42 28.06
N GLY A 509 21.81 -18.08 27.53
CA GLY A 509 23.21 -17.83 27.91
C GLY A 509 23.85 -16.65 27.16
N CYS A 510 24.47 -15.73 27.89
CA CYS A 510 25.27 -14.61 27.36
C CYS A 510 26.55 -15.13 26.67
N ARG A 511 26.44 -15.59 25.43
CA ARG A 511 27.55 -16.18 24.66
C ARG A 511 28.40 -15.07 24.03
N GLN A 512 29.66 -14.97 24.46
CA GLN A 512 30.65 -14.07 23.86
C GLN A 512 31.12 -14.57 22.48
N PRO A 513 31.78 -13.73 21.65
CA PRO A 513 32.31 -14.15 20.33
C PRO A 513 33.32 -15.32 20.36
N ASN A 514 33.88 -15.63 21.53
CA ASN A 514 34.74 -16.79 21.76
C ASN A 514 33.98 -18.08 22.18
N GLY A 515 32.64 -18.05 22.17
CA GLY A 515 31.77 -19.16 22.57
C GLY A 515 31.53 -19.32 24.08
N GLN A 516 32.21 -18.57 24.94
CA GLN A 516 32.02 -18.69 26.40
C GLN A 516 30.73 -18.01 26.87
N VAL A 517 29.98 -18.69 27.74
CA VAL A 517 28.81 -18.15 28.44
C VAL A 517 29.27 -17.59 29.78
N ARG A 518 29.17 -16.26 29.97
CA ARG A 518 29.58 -15.59 31.23
C ARG A 518 28.45 -15.38 32.23
N ALA A 519 27.22 -15.29 31.76
CA ALA A 519 26.02 -15.12 32.56
C ALA A 519 24.81 -15.66 31.78
N THR A 520 23.62 -15.57 32.36
CA THR A 520 22.35 -15.98 31.74
C THR A 520 21.31 -14.90 31.96
N GLN A 521 20.55 -14.53 30.94
CA GLN A 521 19.42 -13.62 31.05
C GLN A 521 18.09 -14.36 30.86
N HIS A 522 17.00 -13.75 31.31
CA HIS A 522 15.64 -14.20 31.08
C HIS A 522 15.09 -13.56 29.81
N GLU A 523 14.38 -14.34 29.00
CA GLU A 523 13.75 -13.89 27.76
C GLU A 523 12.32 -14.45 27.66
N THR A 524 11.44 -13.80 26.90
CA THR A 524 10.14 -14.38 26.49
C THR A 524 10.15 -14.70 25.01
N VAL A 525 9.75 -15.93 24.66
CA VAL A 525 9.66 -16.41 23.28
C VAL A 525 8.17 -16.62 22.92
N ALA A 526 7.74 -16.11 21.77
CA ALA A 526 6.37 -16.28 21.27
C ALA A 526 6.34 -16.42 19.73
N TRP A 527 5.42 -17.22 19.21
CA TRP A 527 5.30 -17.53 17.78
C TRP A 527 4.00 -16.99 17.16
N SER A 528 4.04 -16.70 15.86
CA SER A 528 2.85 -16.41 15.05
C SER A 528 3.00 -17.05 13.67
N LEU A 529 2.21 -18.09 13.38
CA LEU A 529 2.34 -18.97 12.20
C LEU A 529 1.04 -19.00 11.35
N ALA A 530 1.08 -18.51 10.11
CA ALA A 530 -0.05 -18.55 9.18
C ALA A 530 -0.02 -19.80 8.26
N PRO A 531 -1.13 -20.56 8.16
CA PRO A 531 -1.27 -21.64 7.18
C PRO A 531 -1.15 -21.15 5.74
N GLN A 532 -0.48 -21.94 4.90
CA GLN A 532 -0.22 -21.65 3.49
C GLN A 532 -0.97 -22.62 2.56
N PRO A 533 -1.23 -22.26 1.30
CA PRO A 533 -1.86 -23.15 0.32
C PRO A 533 -1.06 -24.43 0.00
N ASP A 534 0.26 -24.41 0.23
CA ASP A 534 1.15 -25.56 0.05
C ASP A 534 1.14 -26.54 1.26
N GLY A 535 0.35 -26.25 2.30
CA GLY A 535 0.26 -27.05 3.53
C GLY A 535 1.33 -26.74 4.57
N THR A 536 2.28 -25.83 4.29
CA THR A 536 3.21 -25.29 5.30
C THR A 536 2.51 -24.26 6.18
N LEU A 537 3.15 -23.89 7.30
CA LEU A 537 2.85 -22.66 8.04
C LEU A 537 4.07 -21.75 7.91
N ARG A 538 3.87 -20.44 7.80
CA ARG A 538 4.95 -19.44 7.73
C ARG A 538 4.69 -18.29 8.68
N GLY A 539 5.75 -17.78 9.29
CA GLY A 539 5.57 -16.82 10.38
C GLY A 539 6.87 -16.35 11.00
N THR A 540 6.77 -15.89 12.25
CA THR A 540 7.90 -15.37 13.02
C THR A 540 7.85 -15.83 14.46
N GLU A 541 9.02 -16.16 14.99
CA GLU A 541 9.35 -16.17 16.40
C GLU A 541 9.76 -14.76 16.84
N THR A 542 9.36 -14.39 18.06
CA THR A 542 9.77 -13.14 18.72
C THR A 542 10.33 -13.47 20.10
N GLU A 543 11.63 -13.25 20.29
CA GLU A 543 12.33 -13.29 21.58
C GLU A 543 12.27 -11.87 22.18
N THR A 544 12.15 -11.70 23.50
CA THR A 544 12.24 -10.39 24.16
C THR A 544 12.97 -10.49 25.49
N VAL A 545 14.01 -9.68 25.65
CA VAL A 545 14.94 -9.79 26.77
C VAL A 545 14.38 -9.10 28.02
N LEU A 546 14.11 -9.87 29.07
CA LEU A 546 13.50 -9.40 30.32
C LEU A 546 14.52 -8.94 31.38
N SER A 547 15.76 -9.41 31.35
CA SER A 547 16.79 -9.08 32.34
C SER A 547 18.14 -8.72 31.70
N ASN A 548 19.03 -8.05 32.44
CA ASN A 548 20.15 -7.30 31.85
C ASN A 548 21.53 -7.95 31.97
N GLU A 549 21.61 -9.25 32.27
CA GLU A 549 22.88 -9.95 32.50
C GLU A 549 23.78 -10.00 31.24
N CYS A 550 23.19 -9.90 30.04
CA CYS A 550 23.94 -9.76 28.78
C CYS A 550 23.99 -8.30 28.26
N GLY A 551 23.48 -7.31 29.01
CA GLY A 551 23.46 -5.90 28.61
C GLY A 551 22.41 -5.53 27.55
N ALA A 552 21.37 -6.36 27.38
CA ALA A 552 20.39 -6.25 26.29
C ALA A 552 18.93 -6.15 26.76
N GLN A 553 18.67 -5.80 28.03
CA GLN A 553 17.29 -5.73 28.56
C GLN A 553 16.40 -4.79 27.74
N GLY A 554 15.19 -5.26 27.40
CA GLY A 554 14.24 -4.54 26.54
C GLY A 554 14.47 -4.72 25.04
N ALA A 555 15.50 -5.46 24.61
CA ALA A 555 15.68 -5.81 23.21
C ALA A 555 14.59 -6.79 22.76
N VAL A 556 13.92 -6.48 21.64
CA VAL A 556 12.95 -7.35 20.95
C VAL A 556 13.61 -7.89 19.70
N VAL A 557 13.60 -9.22 19.55
CA VAL A 557 14.32 -9.93 18.50
C VAL A 557 13.35 -10.79 17.71
N ARG A 558 13.45 -10.79 16.37
CA ARG A 558 12.53 -11.51 15.48
C ARG A 558 13.29 -12.46 14.57
N ILE A 559 12.77 -13.68 14.42
CA ILE A 559 13.33 -14.75 13.57
C ILE A 559 12.21 -15.32 12.68
N PRO A 560 12.36 -15.34 11.35
CA PRO A 560 11.38 -15.99 10.46
C PRO A 560 11.39 -17.51 10.62
N VAL A 561 10.20 -18.13 10.64
CA VAL A 561 10.00 -19.58 10.85
C VAL A 561 9.11 -20.16 9.75
N VAL A 562 9.45 -21.35 9.26
CA VAL A 562 8.63 -22.16 8.35
C VAL A 562 8.37 -23.53 8.99
N ALA A 563 7.10 -23.84 9.28
CA ALA A 563 6.69 -25.14 9.79
C ALA A 563 6.17 -26.03 8.65
N THR A 564 6.78 -27.20 8.47
CA THR A 564 6.41 -28.18 7.44
C THR A 564 5.89 -29.46 8.09
N ARG A 565 4.66 -29.89 7.78
CA ARG A 565 4.13 -31.16 8.30
C ARG A 565 4.88 -32.34 7.70
N VAL A 566 5.32 -33.28 8.54
CA VAL A 566 6.10 -34.47 8.14
C VAL A 566 5.39 -35.79 8.43
N GLY A 567 4.39 -35.80 9.30
CA GLY A 567 3.70 -37.02 9.73
C GLY A 567 2.60 -36.74 10.75
N ASP A 568 2.04 -37.81 11.30
CA ASP A 568 1.06 -37.73 12.40
C ASP A 568 1.77 -37.57 13.76
N VAL A 569 1.01 -37.38 14.84
CA VAL A 569 1.57 -37.28 16.20
C VAL A 569 2.09 -38.66 16.64
N PRO A 570 3.31 -38.80 17.18
CA PRO A 570 3.84 -40.10 17.60
C PRO A 570 3.01 -40.68 18.77
N PRO A 571 2.69 -41.99 18.79
CA PRO A 571 1.81 -42.57 19.81
C PRO A 571 2.29 -42.44 21.27
N GLY A 572 3.59 -42.17 21.48
CA GLY A 572 4.19 -41.96 22.80
C GLY A 572 4.17 -40.51 23.30
N VAL A 573 3.69 -39.55 22.49
CA VAL A 573 3.70 -38.11 22.83
C VAL A 573 2.32 -37.70 23.33
N ALA A 574 2.22 -37.46 24.64
CA ALA A 574 0.98 -36.99 25.26
C ALA A 574 0.83 -35.48 25.08
N LEU A 575 -0.16 -35.07 24.28
CA LEU A 575 -0.54 -33.65 24.11
C LEU A 575 -1.77 -33.32 24.98
N PRO A 576 -1.76 -32.22 25.76
CA PRO A 576 -2.93 -31.78 26.54
C PRO A 576 -4.13 -31.44 25.63
N ASP A 577 -5.36 -31.57 26.15
CA ASP A 577 -6.57 -31.22 25.39
C ASP A 577 -6.61 -29.71 25.05
N PRO A 578 -6.59 -29.31 23.77
CA PRO A 578 -6.62 -27.90 23.38
C PRO A 578 -7.93 -27.19 23.77
N ALA A 579 -9.04 -27.92 23.93
CA ALA A 579 -10.32 -27.33 24.31
C ALA A 579 -10.31 -26.76 25.74
N ALA A 580 -9.45 -27.29 26.63
CA ALA A 580 -9.29 -26.76 27.99
C ALA A 580 -8.81 -25.30 28.00
N GLY A 581 -7.98 -24.91 27.02
CA GLY A 581 -7.48 -23.53 26.86
C GLY A 581 -8.52 -22.51 26.42
N LEU A 582 -9.74 -22.95 26.08
CA LEU A 582 -10.87 -22.11 25.64
C LEU A 582 -11.95 -21.94 26.73
N GLY A 583 -11.84 -22.65 27.87
CA GLY A 583 -12.89 -22.73 28.89
C GLY A 583 -12.74 -21.83 30.12
N ALA A 584 -11.64 -21.08 30.27
CA ALA A 584 -11.34 -20.29 31.48
C ALA A 584 -12.10 -18.95 31.55
N GLY A 585 -13.44 -19.01 31.62
CA GLY A 585 -14.31 -17.86 31.81
C GLY A 585 -14.87 -17.75 33.23
N SER A 586 -14.47 -16.70 33.96
CA SER A 586 -15.04 -16.22 35.23
C SER A 586 -15.01 -17.13 36.48
N GLY A 587 -14.23 -16.68 37.48
CA GLY A 587 -14.55 -16.90 38.90
C GLY A 587 -13.51 -17.65 39.73
N ARG A 588 -12.75 -16.90 40.54
CA ARG A 588 -12.51 -17.19 41.97
C ARG A 588 -11.99 -15.92 42.70
N ALA A 589 -12.22 -15.88 44.00
CA ALA A 589 -12.21 -14.71 44.89
C ALA A 589 -10.96 -13.81 44.91
N THR A 590 -11.19 -12.52 45.17
CA THR A 590 -10.22 -11.55 45.70
C THR A 590 -9.85 -11.87 47.15
N PRO A 591 -8.57 -11.82 47.51
CA PRO A 591 -8.10 -11.34 48.80
C PRO A 591 -7.43 -9.97 48.62
N SER A 592 -7.77 -9.00 49.47
CA SER A 592 -7.11 -7.69 49.50
C SER A 592 -5.76 -7.76 50.20
N VAL A 593 -4.71 -7.16 49.62
CA VAL A 593 -3.77 -6.18 50.24
C VAL A 593 -2.48 -6.07 49.40
N LYS A 594 -2.02 -4.82 49.17
CA LYS A 594 -0.83 -4.36 48.42
C LYS A 594 -0.86 -4.48 46.88
N PRO A 595 -1.05 -3.36 46.15
CA PRO A 595 -0.75 -3.27 44.72
C PRO A 595 0.70 -2.82 44.48
N ALA A 596 1.54 -3.71 43.95
CA ALA A 596 2.76 -3.40 43.16
C ALA A 596 3.43 -4.71 42.68
N PRO A 597 4.08 -4.75 41.50
CA PRO A 597 3.54 -4.45 40.17
C PRO A 597 3.97 -5.54 39.14
N PRO A 598 3.77 -5.33 37.81
CA PRO A 598 4.92 -5.49 36.92
C PRO A 598 4.97 -4.45 35.78
N VAL A 599 5.09 -3.18 36.15
CA VAL A 599 6.10 -2.34 35.50
C VAL A 599 7.34 -2.41 36.37
N LEU A 600 8.50 -2.76 35.78
CA LEU A 600 9.80 -2.64 36.45
C LEU A 600 10.05 -1.15 36.76
N GLY A 601 9.59 -0.69 37.93
CA GLY A 601 9.57 0.74 38.27
C GLY A 601 8.59 1.14 39.39
N GLY A 602 7.59 0.32 39.72
CA GLY A 602 6.62 0.64 40.80
C GLY A 602 5.36 1.35 40.31
N LEU A 603 4.69 2.08 41.21
CA LEU A 603 3.64 3.03 40.82
C LEU A 603 4.29 4.22 40.12
N CYS A 604 3.70 4.70 39.03
CA CYS A 604 4.13 5.96 38.43
C CYS A 604 3.82 7.10 39.41
N GLY A 605 4.88 7.73 39.91
CA GLY A 605 4.85 8.88 40.81
C GLY A 605 6.19 9.62 40.84
N ASP A 606 7.03 9.37 39.83
CA ASP A 606 8.35 9.97 39.64
C ASP A 606 8.52 10.15 38.13
N VAL A 607 8.37 11.40 37.68
CA VAL A 607 8.27 11.75 36.26
C VAL A 607 9.55 11.35 35.52
N ASP A 608 9.39 10.97 34.26
CA ASP A 608 10.43 10.41 33.37
C ASP A 608 10.93 9.01 33.75
N LYS A 609 10.43 8.37 34.81
CA LYS A 609 10.90 7.03 35.15
C LYS A 609 10.61 6.08 34.00
N LEU A 610 11.61 5.33 33.54
CA LEU A 610 11.40 4.31 32.52
C LEU A 610 11.06 2.97 33.16
N GLY A 611 10.26 2.19 32.44
CA GLY A 611 9.80 0.86 32.82
C GLY A 611 9.40 0.04 31.61
N TYR A 612 8.73 -1.09 31.85
CA TYR A 612 8.34 -2.05 30.81
C TYR A 612 6.91 -2.57 31.04
N ASP A 613 6.06 -2.55 30.01
CA ASP A 613 4.74 -3.19 30.02
C ASP A 613 4.79 -4.57 29.35
N GLN A 614 4.51 -5.59 30.16
CA GLN A 614 4.47 -7.00 29.72
C GLN A 614 3.26 -7.33 28.84
N THR A 615 2.20 -6.52 28.86
CA THR A 615 0.95 -6.76 28.11
C THR A 615 1.09 -6.37 26.64
N SER A 616 1.71 -5.22 26.38
CA SER A 616 2.01 -4.71 25.04
C SER A 616 3.43 -5.03 24.55
N ASN A 617 4.25 -5.64 25.41
CA ASN A 617 5.65 -6.02 25.16
C ASN A 617 6.52 -4.82 24.74
N GLN A 618 6.37 -3.68 25.43
CA GLN A 618 6.96 -2.39 25.08
C GLN A 618 7.51 -1.62 26.29
N GLN A 619 8.50 -0.76 26.04
CA GLN A 619 9.05 0.18 27.03
C GLN A 619 8.04 1.31 27.32
N VAL A 620 7.90 1.69 28.58
CA VAL A 620 6.98 2.73 29.06
C VAL A 620 7.71 3.78 29.88
N VAL A 621 7.17 5.00 29.94
CA VAL A 621 7.68 6.14 30.72
C VAL A 621 6.58 6.68 31.64
N CYS A 622 6.97 7.13 32.83
CA CYS A 622 6.05 7.69 33.81
C CYS A 622 5.77 9.18 33.52
N GLU A 623 4.55 9.48 33.07
CA GLU A 623 4.04 10.83 32.86
C GLU A 623 3.15 11.20 34.06
N GLY A 624 3.75 11.81 35.09
CA GLY A 624 3.06 12.17 36.33
C GLY A 624 2.65 10.96 37.17
N ASN A 625 1.42 10.48 36.93
CA ASN A 625 0.82 9.34 37.63
C ASN A 625 0.41 8.18 36.68
N THR A 626 0.65 8.31 35.37
CA THR A 626 0.29 7.31 34.35
C THR A 626 1.50 6.85 33.56
N TRP A 627 1.55 5.54 33.26
CA TRP A 627 2.56 4.97 32.37
C TRP A 627 2.13 5.18 30.90
N ALA A 628 2.89 5.97 30.15
CA ALA A 628 2.76 6.19 28.72
C ALA A 628 3.81 5.38 27.94
N LYS A 629 3.69 5.27 26.63
CA LYS A 629 4.71 4.60 25.79
C LYS A 629 5.99 5.42 25.76
N ALA A 630 7.13 4.80 26.08
CA ALA A 630 8.41 5.50 26.02
C ALA A 630 8.83 5.78 24.57
N PRO A 631 9.47 6.93 24.27
CA PRO A 631 10.20 7.09 23.03
C PRO A 631 11.40 6.13 22.99
N ILE A 632 11.89 5.81 21.79
CA ILE A 632 13.00 4.87 21.61
C ILE A 632 14.29 5.48 22.20
N THR A 633 14.72 4.96 23.35
CA THR A 633 16.02 5.31 23.94
C THR A 633 17.13 4.45 23.35
N THR A 634 18.25 5.06 22.95
CA THR A 634 19.48 4.29 22.65
C THR A 634 20.58 4.60 23.64
N GLY A 635 21.24 3.56 24.13
CA GLY A 635 22.37 3.73 25.05
C GLY A 635 21.97 4.23 26.44
N VAL A 636 23.00 4.41 27.27
CA VAL A 636 22.89 4.76 28.69
C VAL A 636 23.88 5.90 28.94
N HIS A 637 23.37 7.06 29.36
CA HIS A 637 24.14 8.29 29.51
C HIS A 637 23.92 8.90 30.90
N ALA A 638 24.86 9.70 31.39
CA ALA A 638 24.66 10.45 32.64
C ALA A 638 24.10 11.84 32.34
N ALA A 639 23.14 12.31 33.15
CA ALA A 639 22.63 13.67 33.03
C ALA A 639 23.78 14.70 33.19
N GLY A 640 23.79 15.73 32.35
CA GLY A 640 24.87 16.71 32.24
C GLY A 640 26.07 16.28 31.37
N THR A 641 26.06 15.09 30.77
CA THR A 641 27.07 14.72 29.76
C THR A 641 26.70 15.20 28.36
N SER A 642 27.70 15.41 27.49
CA SER A 642 27.47 15.88 26.12
C SER A 642 26.72 14.85 25.27
N CYS A 643 25.78 15.33 24.45
CA CYS A 643 25.13 14.58 23.38
C CYS A 643 25.61 15.01 21.98
N ASP A 644 26.69 15.80 21.89
CA ASP A 644 27.18 16.39 20.63
C ASP A 644 28.06 15.42 19.82
N LEU A 645 27.45 14.31 19.40
CA LEU A 645 28.06 13.27 18.57
C LEU A 645 27.15 12.98 17.35
N PRO A 646 27.73 12.62 16.19
CA PRO A 646 26.94 12.23 15.03
C PRO A 646 26.12 10.95 15.33
N ASP A 647 24.94 10.87 14.72
CA ASP A 647 23.99 9.74 14.80
C ASP A 647 23.46 9.38 16.21
N VAL A 648 23.63 10.27 17.19
CA VAL A 648 22.99 10.12 18.52
C VAL A 648 21.54 10.62 18.47
N PRO A 649 20.54 9.77 18.83
CA PRO A 649 19.13 10.16 18.78
C PRO A 649 18.74 11.06 19.95
N VAL A 650 17.54 11.62 19.87
CA VAL A 650 17.03 12.66 20.78
C VAL A 650 16.87 12.18 22.23
N PHE A 651 16.72 10.88 22.45
CA PHE A 651 16.39 10.28 23.75
C PHE A 651 17.34 9.14 24.14
N ALA A 652 17.72 9.10 25.42
CA ALA A 652 18.55 8.09 26.05
C ALA A 652 18.00 7.68 27.42
N MET A 653 18.49 6.57 27.96
CA MET A 653 18.26 6.23 29.37
C MET A 653 19.35 6.85 30.25
N SER A 654 18.99 7.31 31.44
CA SER A 654 19.99 7.68 32.46
C SER A 654 20.78 6.46 32.92
N THR A 655 21.85 6.65 33.69
CA THR A 655 22.68 5.54 34.19
C THR A 655 21.88 4.40 34.84
N SER A 656 22.41 3.17 34.83
CA SER A 656 21.64 1.96 35.14
C SER A 656 20.95 1.91 36.51
N ASN A 657 21.31 2.81 37.42
CA ASN A 657 20.78 2.86 38.79
C ASN A 657 19.71 3.93 38.97
N ASP A 658 19.61 4.92 38.09
CA ASP A 658 18.57 5.96 38.14
C ASP A 658 17.47 5.75 37.08
N GLY A 659 17.74 5.21 35.88
CA GLY A 659 16.72 4.69 34.96
C GLY A 659 15.59 5.67 34.58
N TYR A 660 15.92 6.92 34.30
CA TYR A 660 14.98 7.93 33.77
C TYR A 660 15.20 8.17 32.28
N LEU A 661 14.18 8.70 31.62
CA LEU A 661 14.30 9.25 30.28
C LEU A 661 15.17 10.53 30.32
N LEU A 662 16.19 10.57 29.47
CA LEU A 662 16.99 11.76 29.20
C LEU A 662 16.71 12.22 27.77
N GLN A 663 16.65 13.53 27.59
CA GLN A 663 16.58 14.19 26.29
C GLN A 663 17.88 14.96 26.04
N CYS A 664 18.34 15.00 24.79
CA CYS A 664 19.44 15.88 24.40
C CYS A 664 18.91 17.31 24.26
N ASP A 665 19.33 18.23 25.14
CA ASP A 665 18.97 19.64 25.07
C ASP A 665 19.50 20.24 23.74
N PRO A 666 18.62 20.78 22.87
CA PRO A 666 19.02 21.24 21.54
C PRO A 666 19.88 22.51 21.57
N VAL A 667 19.86 23.26 22.68
CA VAL A 667 20.59 24.51 22.90
C VAL A 667 21.93 24.24 23.60
N THR A 668 21.92 23.49 24.71
CA THR A 668 23.15 23.24 25.50
C THR A 668 23.94 22.01 25.05
N ARG A 669 23.37 21.15 24.19
CA ARG A 669 23.96 19.88 23.73
C ARG A 669 24.40 18.96 24.87
N MET A 670 23.60 18.94 25.94
CA MET A 670 23.79 18.04 27.08
C MET A 670 22.54 17.20 27.32
N TRP A 671 22.72 16.01 27.88
CA TRP A 671 21.64 15.15 28.33
C TRP A 671 20.96 15.73 29.58
N THR A 672 19.66 16.02 29.51
CA THR A 672 18.87 16.58 30.60
C THR A 672 17.64 15.71 30.89
N ARG A 673 17.14 15.74 32.14
CA ARG A 673 15.83 15.17 32.48
C ARG A 673 14.72 16.11 31.96
N HIS A 674 13.55 15.57 31.68
CA HIS A 674 12.45 16.27 31.00
C HIS A 674 11.51 16.94 32.03
N SER A 675 12.08 17.82 32.87
CA SER A 675 11.42 18.50 33.99
C SER A 675 10.18 19.31 33.63
#